data_AF-A0A968USD6-F1
#
_entry.id   AF-A0A968USD6-F1
#
_cell.length_a   1.000
_cell.length_b   1.000
_cell.length_c   1.000
_cell.angle_alpha   90.00
_cell.angle_beta   90.00
_cell.angle_gamma   90.00
#
_symmetry.space_group_name_H-M   'P 1'
#
loop_
_entity.id
_entity.type
_entity.pdbx_description
1 polymer ?
#
loop_
_entity_poly.entity_id
_entity_poly.type
_entity_poly.pdbx_seq_one_letter_code
_entity_poly.pdbx_strand_id
1 'polypeptide(L)'
;MQLLFLLIGFGGGAIVCWLILNKQISRSLVRGEGAQQAVLQLQSELTAKNSELQQKEQEENRLNSQFSELQSRWETASTEQEQLNSQVSELSARLAAVTEERSQFESQIASLQFQLENAEQNRAQLSELAEVKYQLDVAERERSQLGDRIFEMQSELESASAERADFLSRLSEYDSQLATASQQELQLQEQLAETQIEFDRALQEQAQLHSQISDLQAQLELVTTDRSQSLDRLSELQTQLENASVEREALNSQLLITRQKHKQIKAKYLKQENQLEIVSREREVFSAQLLQSEQQLTIAAEERSSLNSQLSASLSQLDAANRDREQLDSQLSQLQAQLDAANREREQLNSRLSQSQAQWDAANKEREQLNSQLSELQSQLDVANREREQINSQISELRSQLESTNGEREQLNFQICELRSQLESTNGEREQLNSQLSELESQLDLANREREQLNFQLSESQSQLSAVNSEKTDLNSRISELHEQYNSLAQERQQLQSQVSELYEQINSKETEKFELQSRISEQLSQLDNASAALSALNSQVWELQNQLATSQQEQEQIQSQAWELENRLAGISQVRSHLESELENANSERSYLRSQLSQLQNQIETVSHDRSQLQSQVSELAGQLETANKERSNLQTELETANSERSNLADRISEFQNQSESSEQLKNQLQSQVAELEQQLETAKTERSQLATQRSEMQAKPPATELNSDTFDAEELESFAASNSALKVANYRELVVSQQGEGDCNTISEALKQAAAGARIYVHPGVYRESLILDKSVEIISSGEVDRTVIESIDSNCIKMATDKALVRGLTLNATGKYYAVDVRQGELVVEDCNITSADYSVVGICGPNADSEIRRCQIHDGIWNGIFISDEGKATVEDSSIFDNGSLGIGVGLGGKLIARRCRINNNGSEAITVYKDSIATVENCDLTGNSGGAWQIVDNGYVRAKGNQE
;
A
#
# COMPACT_ATOMS: atom_id res chain seq x y z
N MET A 1 35.81 -82.92 115.84
CA MET A 1 36.52 -83.70 116.88
C MET A 1 37.37 -84.75 116.17
N GLN A 2 38.65 -84.95 116.50
CA GLN A 2 39.20 -85.59 117.71
C GLN A 2 38.75 -87.06 117.83
N LEU A 3 39.54 -88.01 118.34
CA LEU A 3 40.98 -88.15 118.64
C LEU A 3 41.17 -89.64 119.06
N LEU A 4 42.39 -90.07 119.44
CA LEU A 4 42.76 -91.21 120.31
C LEU A 4 41.90 -92.52 120.31
N PHE A 5 42.43 -93.70 119.98
CA PHE A 5 43.36 -94.56 120.76
C PHE A 5 42.85 -95.12 122.12
N LEU A 6 43.27 -96.37 122.41
CA LEU A 6 43.41 -97.05 123.71
C LEU A 6 42.15 -97.56 124.49
N LEU A 7 41.86 -98.86 124.29
CA LEU A 7 42.15 -99.99 125.21
C LEU A 7 41.51 -100.13 126.62
N ILE A 8 41.28 -101.42 126.96
CA ILE A 8 41.18 -102.07 128.30
C ILE A 8 39.86 -101.91 129.08
N GLY A 9 39.35 -103.02 129.63
CA GLY A 9 38.21 -102.97 130.56
C GLY A 9 37.81 -104.17 131.44
N PHE A 10 38.20 -105.43 131.17
CA PHE A 10 37.79 -106.64 131.95
C PHE A 10 36.25 -106.92 132.03
N GLY A 11 35.78 -108.15 132.25
CA GLY A 11 36.46 -109.46 132.27
C GLY A 11 35.90 -110.44 133.31
N GLY A 12 35.78 -111.72 132.95
CA GLY A 12 35.50 -112.85 133.87
C GLY A 12 34.12 -113.51 133.67
N GLY A 13 34.02 -114.85 133.59
CA GLY A 13 35.10 -115.85 133.59
C GLY A 13 34.57 -117.30 133.73
N ALA A 14 35.52 -118.27 133.84
CA ALA A 14 35.30 -119.71 134.10
C ALA A 14 34.52 -120.48 133.00
N ILE A 15 34.99 -121.58 132.36
CA ILE A 15 36.12 -122.51 132.57
C ILE A 15 36.06 -123.31 133.89
N VAL A 16 36.15 -124.65 133.77
CA VAL A 16 36.12 -125.68 134.84
C VAL A 16 34.73 -125.95 135.45
N CYS A 17 34.15 -127.14 135.17
CA CYS A 17 33.91 -128.15 136.25
C CYS A 17 33.41 -129.55 135.80
N TRP A 18 33.00 -129.80 134.53
CA TRP A 18 32.50 -131.15 134.16
C TRP A 18 33.07 -131.76 132.87
N LEU A 19 34.33 -132.17 132.95
CA LEU A 19 34.87 -133.24 132.11
C LEU A 19 34.42 -134.61 132.66
N ILE A 20 33.80 -135.42 131.79
CA ILE A 20 34.00 -136.87 131.67
C ILE A 20 34.35 -137.61 132.98
N LEU A 21 33.40 -137.77 133.90
CA LEU A 21 33.39 -138.89 134.85
C LEU A 21 32.05 -139.00 135.59
N ASN A 22 31.19 -139.94 135.15
CA ASN A 22 30.79 -141.01 136.07
C ASN A 22 30.29 -142.27 135.33
N LYS A 23 30.95 -143.40 135.55
CA LYS A 23 30.43 -144.74 135.23
C LYS A 23 30.90 -145.70 136.32
N GLN A 24 29.94 -146.37 136.95
CA GLN A 24 30.05 -147.35 138.06
C GLN A 24 30.04 -146.79 139.50
N ILE A 25 29.51 -147.62 140.40
CA ILE A 25 29.37 -147.46 141.87
C ILE A 25 28.31 -146.41 142.30
N SER A 26 27.34 -146.70 143.17
CA SER A 26 26.61 -147.95 143.48
C SER A 26 25.35 -147.65 144.30
N ARG A 27 24.38 -148.59 144.27
CA ARG A 27 23.22 -148.83 145.17
C ARG A 27 22.99 -147.93 146.41
N SER A 28 21.69 -147.73 146.71
CA SER A 28 21.07 -147.35 148.01
C SER A 28 21.10 -145.84 148.38
N LEU A 29 20.09 -145.25 149.05
CA LEU A 29 18.73 -145.73 149.45
C LEU A 29 17.74 -144.54 149.67
N VAL A 30 16.47 -144.70 149.30
CA VAL A 30 15.24 -144.18 149.99
C VAL A 30 14.88 -142.65 150.06
N ARG A 31 13.73 -142.33 149.40
CA ARG A 31 12.64 -141.31 149.68
C ARG A 31 12.87 -139.78 149.56
N GLY A 32 11.93 -139.11 148.86
CA GLY A 32 11.62 -137.67 148.96
C GLY A 32 11.01 -137.05 147.69
N GLU A 33 9.67 -136.93 147.59
CA GLU A 33 8.95 -136.61 146.32
C GLU A 33 8.79 -135.11 145.98
N GLY A 34 9.42 -134.18 146.71
CA GLY A 34 9.11 -132.74 146.57
C GLY A 34 9.74 -131.97 145.39
N ALA A 35 10.74 -132.53 144.69
CA ALA A 35 11.67 -131.70 143.90
C ALA A 35 11.35 -131.53 142.40
N GLN A 36 10.46 -132.32 141.80
CA GLN A 36 10.34 -132.37 140.33
C GLN A 36 9.48 -131.27 139.69
N GLN A 37 8.56 -130.62 140.41
CA GLN A 37 7.71 -129.58 139.82
C GLN A 37 8.44 -128.25 139.57
N ALA A 38 9.30 -127.81 140.50
CA ALA A 38 9.97 -126.51 140.41
C ALA A 38 10.91 -126.38 139.19
N VAL A 39 11.58 -127.47 138.81
CA VAL A 39 12.52 -127.47 137.66
C VAL A 39 11.78 -127.27 136.34
N LEU A 40 10.66 -127.94 136.13
CA LEU A 40 9.84 -127.79 134.92
C LEU A 40 9.28 -126.37 134.77
N GLN A 41 8.90 -125.74 135.89
CA GLN A 41 8.33 -124.39 135.89
C GLN A 41 9.37 -123.34 135.44
N LEU A 42 10.55 -123.32 136.05
CA LEU A 42 11.65 -122.42 135.67
C LEU A 42 12.12 -122.64 134.21
N GLN A 43 12.07 -123.88 133.71
CA GLN A 43 12.46 -124.20 132.34
C GLN A 43 11.45 -123.67 131.30
N SER A 44 10.17 -123.51 131.68
CA SER A 44 9.15 -122.82 130.87
C SER A 44 9.29 -121.29 130.89
N GLU A 45 9.64 -120.71 132.04
CA GLU A 45 9.86 -119.26 132.17
C GLU A 45 11.10 -118.78 131.39
N LEU A 46 12.19 -119.57 131.41
CA LEU A 46 13.41 -119.26 130.67
C LEU A 46 13.21 -119.32 129.15
N THR A 47 12.41 -120.26 128.66
CA THR A 47 12.09 -120.38 127.22
C THR A 47 11.15 -119.27 126.76
N ALA A 48 10.17 -118.88 127.59
CA ALA A 48 9.35 -117.70 127.34
C ALA A 48 10.19 -116.41 127.28
N LYS A 49 11.09 -116.19 128.25
CA LYS A 49 11.98 -115.00 128.26
C LYS A 49 12.95 -114.96 127.08
N ASN A 50 13.48 -116.09 126.63
CA ASN A 50 14.31 -116.12 125.41
C ASN A 50 13.50 -115.76 124.16
N SER A 51 12.24 -116.21 124.03
CA SER A 51 11.41 -115.83 122.88
C SER A 51 11.03 -114.34 122.88
N GLU A 52 10.76 -113.76 124.05
CA GLU A 52 10.51 -112.32 124.21
C GLU A 52 11.76 -111.49 123.87
N LEU A 53 12.95 -111.97 124.24
CA LEU A 53 14.21 -111.30 123.93
C LEU A 53 14.54 -111.40 122.42
N GLN A 54 14.31 -112.55 121.78
CA GLN A 54 14.42 -112.70 120.33
C GLN A 54 13.40 -111.83 119.57
N GLN A 55 12.18 -111.66 120.08
CA GLN A 55 11.21 -110.72 119.49
C GLN A 55 11.72 -109.28 119.56
N LYS A 56 12.32 -108.85 120.68
CA LYS A 56 12.92 -107.52 120.79
C LYS A 56 14.15 -107.32 119.91
N GLU A 57 15.00 -108.34 119.79
CA GLU A 57 16.13 -108.32 118.86
C GLU A 57 15.67 -108.23 117.39
N GLN A 58 14.58 -108.91 117.01
CA GLN A 58 13.94 -108.75 115.71
C GLN A 58 13.32 -107.36 115.52
N GLU A 59 12.69 -106.80 116.55
CA GLU A 59 12.06 -105.48 116.51
C GLU A 59 13.09 -104.34 116.43
N GLU A 60 14.22 -104.45 117.14
CA GLU A 60 15.37 -103.53 117.06
C GLU A 60 16.03 -103.59 115.68
N ASN A 61 16.27 -104.80 115.14
CA ASN A 61 16.77 -104.95 113.77
C ASN A 61 15.79 -104.37 112.73
N ARG A 62 14.47 -104.50 112.94
CA ARG A 62 13.46 -103.86 112.09
C ARG A 62 13.51 -102.34 112.17
N LEU A 63 13.64 -101.77 113.38
CA LEU A 63 13.78 -100.32 113.56
C LEU A 63 15.05 -99.78 112.91
N ASN A 64 16.19 -100.47 113.08
CA ASN A 64 17.46 -100.06 112.46
C ASN A 64 17.40 -100.12 110.92
N SER A 65 16.69 -101.11 110.35
CA SER A 65 16.40 -101.16 108.91
C SER A 65 15.56 -99.96 108.46
N GLN A 66 14.48 -99.65 109.18
CA GLN A 66 13.61 -98.50 108.88
C GLN A 66 14.32 -97.14 109.06
N PHE A 67 15.22 -97.02 110.03
CA PHE A 67 16.01 -95.81 110.24
C PHE A 67 17.02 -95.60 109.11
N SER A 68 17.70 -96.67 108.67
CA SER A 68 18.60 -96.65 107.51
C SER A 68 17.86 -96.28 106.21
N GLU A 69 16.66 -96.84 106.00
CA GLU A 69 15.79 -96.49 104.87
C GLU A 69 15.34 -95.01 104.91
N LEU A 70 14.95 -94.50 106.08
CA LEU A 70 14.61 -93.08 106.26
C LEU A 70 15.80 -92.15 106.07
N GLN A 71 16.99 -92.52 106.54
CA GLN A 71 18.21 -91.73 106.35
C GLN A 71 18.59 -91.67 104.86
N SER A 72 18.59 -92.82 104.15
CA SER A 72 18.83 -92.87 102.71
C SER A 72 17.83 -92.00 101.92
N ARG A 73 16.54 -92.03 102.30
CA ARG A 73 15.52 -91.14 101.71
C ARG A 73 15.75 -89.65 102.03
N TRP A 74 16.28 -89.32 103.21
CA TRP A 74 16.63 -87.94 103.57
C TRP A 74 17.85 -87.43 102.79
N GLU A 75 18.89 -88.26 102.65
CA GLU A 75 20.08 -87.94 101.84
C GLU A 75 19.73 -87.78 100.35
N THR A 76 18.79 -88.60 99.84
CA THR A 76 18.23 -88.44 98.49
C THR A 76 17.45 -87.12 98.35
N ALA A 77 16.52 -86.83 99.26
CA ALA A 77 15.74 -85.58 99.23
C ALA A 77 16.62 -84.32 99.40
N SER A 78 17.69 -84.39 100.19
CA SER A 78 18.65 -83.29 100.36
C SER A 78 19.44 -83.03 99.08
N THR A 79 19.84 -84.08 98.35
CA THR A 79 20.56 -83.92 97.07
C THR A 79 19.64 -83.48 95.94
N GLU A 80 18.37 -83.91 95.92
CA GLU A 80 17.32 -83.34 95.06
C GLU A 80 17.10 -81.84 95.34
N GLN A 81 17.09 -81.43 96.62
CA GLN A 81 16.94 -80.02 97.01
C GLN A 81 18.15 -79.16 96.57
N GLU A 82 19.38 -79.67 96.67
CA GLU A 82 20.57 -78.98 96.15
C GLU A 82 20.56 -78.85 94.62
N GLN A 83 20.11 -79.90 93.90
CA GLN A 83 19.92 -79.82 92.45
C GLN A 83 18.86 -78.79 92.04
N LEU A 84 17.71 -78.75 92.74
CA LEU A 84 16.67 -77.74 92.52
C LEU A 84 17.18 -76.31 92.77
N ASN A 85 17.92 -76.08 93.86
CA ASN A 85 18.53 -74.77 94.13
C ASN A 85 19.54 -74.36 93.04
N SER A 86 20.32 -75.30 92.51
CA SER A 86 21.22 -75.06 91.39
C SER A 86 20.47 -74.67 90.11
N GLN A 87 19.40 -75.40 89.77
CA GLN A 87 18.55 -75.10 88.62
C GLN A 87 17.85 -73.74 88.74
N VAL A 88 17.34 -73.39 89.93
CA VAL A 88 16.74 -72.07 90.19
C VAL A 88 17.79 -70.96 90.03
N SER A 89 19.01 -71.17 90.50
CA SER A 89 20.13 -70.23 90.30
C SER A 89 20.44 -70.04 88.81
N GLU A 90 20.55 -71.12 88.04
CA GLU A 90 20.82 -71.05 86.60
C GLU A 90 19.68 -70.37 85.82
N LEU A 91 18.42 -70.69 86.14
CA LEU A 91 17.26 -70.03 85.55
C LEU A 91 17.20 -68.53 85.90
N SER A 92 17.60 -68.14 87.12
CA SER A 92 17.67 -66.72 87.49
C SER A 92 18.74 -65.95 86.71
N ALA A 93 19.90 -66.57 86.45
CA ALA A 93 20.96 -65.99 85.62
C ALA A 93 20.55 -65.88 84.15
N ARG A 94 19.87 -66.91 83.60
CA ARG A 94 19.29 -66.87 82.26
C ARG A 94 18.21 -65.79 82.12
N LEU A 95 17.36 -65.61 83.13
CA LEU A 95 16.35 -64.56 83.17
C LEU A 95 16.98 -63.15 83.17
N ALA A 96 18.05 -62.96 83.96
CA ALA A 96 18.79 -61.70 83.99
C ALA A 96 19.39 -61.35 82.61
N ALA A 97 20.03 -62.31 81.94
CA ALA A 97 20.56 -62.12 80.59
C ALA A 97 19.46 -61.74 79.57
N VAL A 98 18.31 -62.43 79.59
CA VAL A 98 17.17 -62.12 78.72
C VAL A 98 16.59 -60.73 79.02
N THR A 99 16.59 -60.26 80.26
CA THR A 99 16.19 -58.87 80.57
C THR A 99 17.22 -57.83 80.09
N GLU A 100 18.51 -58.17 80.06
CA GLU A 100 19.54 -57.29 79.50
C GLU A 100 19.42 -57.21 77.98
N GLU A 101 19.31 -58.34 77.27
CA GLU A 101 19.04 -58.39 75.82
C GLU A 101 17.77 -57.60 75.46
N ARG A 102 16.68 -57.79 76.22
CA ARG A 102 15.44 -57.02 76.04
C ARG A 102 15.67 -55.52 76.14
N SER A 103 16.45 -55.05 77.12
CA SER A 103 16.76 -53.62 77.27
C SER A 103 17.56 -53.05 76.09
N GLN A 104 18.43 -53.87 75.49
CA GLN A 104 19.18 -53.51 74.27
C GLN A 104 18.23 -53.40 73.06
N PHE A 105 17.29 -54.33 72.91
CA PHE A 105 16.26 -54.24 71.86
C PHE A 105 15.32 -53.04 72.05
N GLU A 106 14.88 -52.74 73.28
CA GLU A 106 14.05 -51.56 73.56
C GLU A 106 14.79 -50.25 73.22
N SER A 107 16.11 -50.18 73.48
CA SER A 107 16.97 -49.06 73.06
C SER A 107 17.13 -48.97 71.53
N GLN A 108 17.28 -50.10 70.83
CA GLN A 108 17.35 -50.13 69.37
C GLN A 108 16.04 -49.69 68.73
N ILE A 109 14.89 -50.16 69.23
CA ILE A 109 13.55 -49.77 68.78
C ILE A 109 13.36 -48.26 68.92
N ALA A 110 13.73 -47.67 70.07
CA ALA A 110 13.67 -46.22 70.26
C ALA A 110 14.56 -45.45 69.26
N SER A 111 15.75 -45.96 68.94
CA SER A 111 16.64 -45.33 67.94
C SER A 111 16.07 -45.40 66.51
N LEU A 112 15.41 -46.51 66.16
CA LEU A 112 14.76 -46.71 64.87
C LEU A 112 13.47 -45.89 64.73
N GLN A 113 12.70 -45.74 65.80
CA GLN A 113 11.53 -44.84 65.85
C GLN A 113 11.95 -43.39 65.62
N PHE A 114 13.03 -42.92 66.27
CA PHE A 114 13.56 -41.57 66.03
C PHE A 114 14.07 -41.40 64.58
N GLN A 115 14.69 -42.42 63.98
CA GLN A 115 15.09 -42.37 62.56
C GLN A 115 13.87 -42.34 61.62
N LEU A 116 12.81 -43.09 61.94
CA LEU A 116 11.56 -43.09 61.18
C LEU A 116 10.87 -41.72 61.25
N GLU A 117 10.75 -41.13 62.43
CA GLU A 117 10.13 -39.81 62.63
C GLU A 117 10.88 -38.70 61.87
N ASN A 118 12.21 -38.71 61.87
CA ASN A 118 13.02 -37.81 61.03
C ASN A 118 12.82 -38.08 59.53
N ALA A 119 12.68 -39.34 59.10
CA ALA A 119 12.41 -39.68 57.71
C ALA A 119 11.00 -39.23 57.26
N GLU A 120 10.00 -39.31 58.15
CA GLU A 120 8.64 -38.82 57.90
C GLU A 120 8.58 -37.28 57.85
N GLN A 121 9.33 -36.58 58.71
CA GLN A 121 9.47 -35.12 58.62
C GLN A 121 10.16 -34.69 57.32
N ASN A 122 11.22 -35.40 56.88
CA ASN A 122 11.83 -35.18 55.57
C ASN A 122 10.84 -35.48 54.42
N ARG A 123 9.94 -36.47 54.59
CA ARG A 123 8.85 -36.74 53.63
C ARG A 123 7.76 -35.66 53.61
N ALA A 124 7.64 -34.84 54.66
CA ALA A 124 6.76 -33.66 54.66
C ALA A 124 7.41 -32.44 53.99
N GLN A 125 8.74 -32.28 54.08
CA GLN A 125 9.50 -31.23 53.37
C GLN A 125 9.50 -31.44 51.84
N LEU A 126 9.24 -32.65 51.36
CA LEU A 126 8.95 -32.98 49.96
C LEU A 126 7.72 -32.26 49.35
N SER A 127 6.99 -31.46 50.13
CA SER A 127 5.93 -30.56 49.62
C SER A 127 6.44 -29.48 48.67
N GLU A 128 7.70 -29.03 48.77
CA GLU A 128 8.30 -28.13 47.77
C GLU A 128 8.35 -28.77 46.37
N LEU A 129 8.46 -30.11 46.30
CA LEU A 129 8.43 -30.86 45.05
C LEU A 129 7.02 -30.96 44.44
N ALA A 130 5.96 -30.75 45.23
CA ALA A 130 4.60 -30.64 44.72
C ALA A 130 4.34 -29.26 44.08
N GLU A 131 4.85 -28.18 44.68
CA GLU A 131 4.83 -26.84 44.07
C GLU A 131 5.63 -26.83 42.76
N VAL A 132 6.87 -27.35 42.76
CA VAL A 132 7.68 -27.48 41.53
C VAL A 132 6.99 -28.35 40.47
N LYS A 133 6.28 -29.41 40.87
CA LYS A 133 5.47 -30.18 39.91
C LYS A 133 4.32 -29.34 39.35
N TYR A 134 3.58 -28.60 40.18
CA TYR A 134 2.49 -27.75 39.69
C TYR A 134 2.99 -26.69 38.69
N GLN A 135 4.13 -26.06 38.95
CA GLN A 135 4.77 -25.11 38.03
C GLN A 135 5.21 -25.80 36.72
N LEU A 136 5.67 -27.05 36.77
CA LEU A 136 6.00 -27.85 35.58
C LEU A 136 4.74 -28.21 34.78
N ASP A 137 3.69 -28.70 35.43
CA ASP A 137 2.40 -29.01 34.80
C ASP A 137 1.76 -27.75 34.14
N VAL A 138 2.03 -26.55 34.65
CA VAL A 138 1.64 -25.27 34.01
C VAL A 138 2.52 -24.98 32.80
N ALA A 139 3.84 -25.03 32.95
CA ALA A 139 4.78 -24.77 31.84
C ALA A 139 4.64 -25.75 30.68
N GLU A 140 4.27 -27.02 30.93
CA GLU A 140 4.01 -28.00 29.87
C GLU A 140 2.68 -27.74 29.14
N ARG A 141 1.65 -27.21 29.82
CA ARG A 141 0.42 -26.71 29.16
C ARG A 141 0.70 -25.49 28.31
N GLU A 142 1.47 -24.52 28.81
CA GLU A 142 1.90 -23.36 28.02
C GLU A 142 2.74 -23.79 26.80
N ARG A 143 3.63 -24.77 26.95
CA ARG A 143 4.40 -25.34 25.84
C ARG A 143 3.51 -26.07 24.82
N SER A 144 2.46 -26.75 25.26
CA SER A 144 1.46 -27.34 24.36
C SER A 144 0.76 -26.24 23.57
N GLN A 145 0.16 -25.25 24.25
CA GLN A 145 -0.56 -24.15 23.59
C GLN A 145 0.30 -23.33 22.63
N LEU A 146 1.62 -23.23 22.90
CA LEU A 146 2.57 -22.64 21.96
C LEU A 146 2.89 -23.56 20.77
N GLY A 147 2.96 -24.88 20.98
CA GLY A 147 3.09 -25.86 19.89
C GLY A 147 1.85 -25.88 18.99
N ASP A 148 0.66 -25.91 19.59
CA ASP A 148 -0.64 -25.88 18.91
C ASP A 148 -0.74 -24.62 18.02
N ARG A 149 -0.40 -23.43 18.57
CA ARG A 149 -0.37 -22.17 17.81
C ARG A 149 0.76 -22.08 16.77
N ILE A 150 1.88 -22.79 16.95
CA ILE A 150 2.93 -22.89 15.93
C ILE A 150 2.43 -23.73 14.74
N PHE A 151 1.70 -24.81 15.00
CA PHE A 151 1.06 -25.61 13.94
C PHE A 151 -0.04 -24.83 13.22
N GLU A 152 -0.90 -24.13 13.97
CA GLU A 152 -1.95 -23.25 13.43
C GLU A 152 -1.33 -22.20 12.48
N MET A 153 -0.28 -21.49 12.92
CA MET A 153 0.48 -20.54 12.09
C MET A 153 1.24 -21.18 10.92
N GLN A 154 1.61 -22.48 10.99
CA GLN A 154 2.22 -23.20 9.88
C GLN A 154 1.17 -23.59 8.83
N SER A 155 -0.02 -24.00 9.25
CA SER A 155 -1.13 -24.29 8.34
C SER A 155 -1.67 -23.02 7.67
N GLU A 156 -1.75 -21.90 8.39
CA GLU A 156 -1.99 -20.56 7.81
C GLU A 156 -0.95 -20.21 6.75
N LEU A 157 0.33 -20.51 7.01
CA LEU A 157 1.43 -20.21 6.09
C LEU A 157 1.40 -21.09 4.83
N GLU A 158 1.04 -22.38 4.94
CA GLU A 158 0.82 -23.28 3.80
C GLU A 158 -0.43 -22.87 2.98
N SER A 159 -1.53 -22.44 3.61
CA SER A 159 -2.68 -21.88 2.88
C SER A 159 -2.27 -20.62 2.12
N ALA A 160 -1.59 -19.69 2.78
CA ALA A 160 -1.10 -18.46 2.16
C ALA A 160 -0.03 -18.71 1.07
N SER A 161 0.75 -19.81 1.15
CA SER A 161 1.70 -20.20 0.10
C SER A 161 0.98 -20.76 -1.14
N ALA A 162 -0.06 -21.57 -0.93
CA ALA A 162 -0.92 -22.12 -1.98
C ALA A 162 -1.80 -21.03 -2.65
N GLU A 163 -2.46 -20.18 -1.88
CA GLU A 163 -3.25 -19.03 -2.37
C GLU A 163 -2.40 -18.08 -3.20
N ARG A 164 -1.16 -17.81 -2.76
CA ARG A 164 -0.20 -17.01 -3.52
C ARG A 164 0.18 -17.67 -4.85
N ALA A 165 0.23 -19.01 -4.92
CA ALA A 165 0.48 -19.73 -6.16
C ALA A 165 -0.72 -19.64 -7.13
N ASP A 166 -1.96 -19.75 -6.64
CA ASP A 166 -3.19 -19.51 -7.43
C ASP A 166 -3.22 -18.07 -7.96
N PHE A 167 -2.97 -17.08 -7.10
CA PHE A 167 -2.90 -15.67 -7.50
C PHE A 167 -1.85 -15.41 -8.58
N LEU A 168 -0.67 -16.04 -8.51
CA LEU A 168 0.36 -15.91 -9.54
C LEU A 168 -0.05 -16.59 -10.86
N SER A 169 -0.75 -17.74 -10.80
CA SER A 169 -1.32 -18.37 -12.00
C SER A 169 -2.38 -17.49 -12.65
N ARG A 170 -3.28 -16.89 -11.85
CA ARG A 170 -4.35 -16.00 -12.33
C ARG A 170 -3.82 -14.66 -12.83
N LEU A 171 -2.75 -14.12 -12.25
CA LEU A 171 -2.03 -12.96 -12.80
C LEU A 171 -1.44 -13.30 -14.18
N SER A 172 -0.80 -14.45 -14.35
CA SER A 172 -0.30 -14.90 -15.66
C SER A 172 -1.42 -15.10 -16.69
N GLU A 173 -2.59 -15.57 -16.26
CA GLU A 173 -3.77 -15.68 -17.12
C GLU A 173 -4.34 -14.30 -17.50
N TYR A 174 -4.42 -13.36 -16.54
CA TYR A 174 -4.83 -11.98 -16.82
C TYR A 174 -3.85 -11.25 -17.74
N ASP A 175 -2.53 -11.41 -17.58
CA ASP A 175 -1.54 -10.83 -18.51
C ASP A 175 -1.74 -11.35 -19.95
N SER A 176 -2.08 -12.63 -20.11
CA SER A 176 -2.42 -13.24 -21.40
C SER A 176 -3.73 -12.70 -21.99
N GLN A 177 -4.76 -12.51 -21.14
CA GLN A 177 -6.02 -11.87 -21.52
C GLN A 177 -5.82 -10.38 -21.89
N LEU A 178 -4.93 -9.67 -21.20
CA LEU A 178 -4.65 -8.25 -21.44
C LEU A 178 -3.80 -8.06 -22.71
N ALA A 179 -2.85 -8.96 -22.98
CA ALA A 179 -2.13 -9.00 -24.26
C ALA A 179 -3.07 -9.29 -25.45
N THR A 180 -4.01 -10.23 -25.31
CA THR A 180 -5.00 -10.51 -26.37
C THR A 180 -6.05 -9.41 -26.51
N ALA A 181 -6.48 -8.77 -25.43
CA ALA A 181 -7.34 -7.58 -25.47
C ALA A 181 -6.64 -6.39 -26.15
N SER A 182 -5.36 -6.15 -25.88
CA SER A 182 -4.58 -5.10 -26.56
C SER A 182 -4.40 -5.40 -28.05
N GLN A 183 -4.23 -6.68 -28.43
CA GLN A 183 -4.19 -7.07 -29.84
C GLN A 183 -5.55 -6.89 -30.54
N GLN A 184 -6.67 -7.14 -29.84
CA GLN A 184 -8.02 -6.85 -30.34
C GLN A 184 -8.28 -5.34 -30.44
N GLU A 185 -7.78 -4.54 -29.50
CA GLU A 185 -7.87 -3.08 -29.58
C GLU A 185 -7.12 -2.55 -30.81
N LEU A 186 -5.92 -3.06 -31.09
CA LEU A 186 -5.17 -2.69 -32.29
C LEU A 186 -5.94 -3.02 -33.59
N GLN A 187 -6.55 -4.21 -33.66
CA GLN A 187 -7.39 -4.61 -34.79
C GLN A 187 -8.67 -3.75 -34.93
N LEU A 188 -9.26 -3.35 -33.80
CA LEU A 188 -10.41 -2.42 -33.79
C LEU A 188 -9.99 -1.01 -34.20
N GLN A 189 -8.79 -0.55 -33.86
CA GLN A 189 -8.24 0.73 -34.31
C GLN A 189 -7.93 0.71 -35.82
N GLU A 190 -7.40 -0.40 -36.36
CA GLU A 190 -7.25 -0.58 -37.81
C GLU A 190 -8.60 -0.58 -38.54
N GLN A 191 -9.60 -1.33 -38.04
CA GLN A 191 -10.96 -1.32 -38.60
C GLN A 191 -11.65 0.04 -38.48
N LEU A 192 -11.41 0.80 -37.40
CA LEU A 192 -11.90 2.17 -37.24
C LEU A 192 -11.25 3.11 -38.26
N ALA A 193 -9.96 2.94 -38.55
CA ALA A 193 -9.27 3.71 -39.58
C ALA A 193 -9.78 3.37 -41.00
N GLU A 194 -9.98 2.08 -41.33
CA GLU A 194 -10.57 1.67 -42.60
C GLU A 194 -12.00 2.21 -42.77
N THR A 195 -12.85 2.07 -41.74
CA THR A 195 -14.23 2.58 -41.79
C THR A 195 -14.31 4.10 -41.78
N GLN A 196 -13.36 4.82 -41.17
CA GLN A 196 -13.24 6.28 -41.31
C GLN A 196 -12.86 6.68 -42.75
N ILE A 197 -11.95 5.94 -43.41
CA ILE A 197 -11.60 6.17 -44.82
C ILE A 197 -12.80 5.88 -45.73
N GLU A 198 -13.57 4.83 -45.48
CA GLU A 198 -14.84 4.58 -46.20
C GLU A 198 -15.89 5.67 -45.92
N PHE A 199 -15.98 6.18 -44.69
CA PHE A 199 -16.88 7.27 -44.33
C PHE A 199 -16.51 8.60 -45.00
N ASP A 200 -15.24 8.99 -44.98
CA ASP A 200 -14.73 10.20 -45.65
C ASP A 200 -14.93 10.11 -47.17
N ARG A 201 -14.73 8.91 -47.74
CA ARG A 201 -15.07 8.62 -49.14
C ARG A 201 -16.59 8.74 -49.39
N ALA A 202 -17.43 8.17 -48.52
CA ALA A 202 -18.88 8.29 -48.63
C ALA A 202 -19.34 9.76 -48.50
N LEU A 203 -18.62 10.59 -47.73
CA LEU A 203 -18.84 12.03 -47.64
C LEU A 203 -18.47 12.76 -48.95
N GLN A 204 -17.38 12.35 -49.62
CA GLN A 204 -17.04 12.84 -50.96
C GLN A 204 -18.05 12.40 -52.03
N GLU A 205 -18.48 11.15 -52.01
CA GLU A 205 -19.54 10.64 -52.90
C GLU A 205 -20.88 11.33 -52.61
N GLN A 206 -21.21 11.63 -51.34
CA GLN A 206 -22.35 12.45 -50.95
C GLN A 206 -22.24 13.88 -51.48
N ALA A 207 -21.07 14.53 -51.39
CA ALA A 207 -20.85 15.86 -51.93
C ALA A 207 -20.96 15.90 -53.47
N GLN A 208 -20.44 14.87 -54.15
CA GLN A 208 -20.59 14.71 -55.59
C GLN A 208 -22.05 14.48 -56.00
N LEU A 209 -22.78 13.63 -55.26
CA LEU A 209 -24.22 13.46 -55.40
C LEU A 209 -24.99 14.74 -55.09
N HIS A 210 -24.55 15.57 -54.14
CA HIS A 210 -25.18 16.85 -53.84
C HIS A 210 -24.97 17.87 -54.98
N SER A 211 -23.80 17.89 -55.62
CA SER A 211 -23.58 18.64 -56.87
C SER A 211 -24.50 18.13 -57.99
N GLN A 212 -24.60 16.82 -58.19
CA GLN A 212 -25.52 16.23 -59.18
C GLN A 212 -26.98 16.53 -58.86
N ILE A 213 -27.37 16.57 -57.58
CA ILE A 213 -28.70 16.98 -57.13
C ILE A 213 -28.92 18.47 -57.38
N SER A 214 -27.91 19.33 -57.22
CA SER A 214 -28.00 20.76 -57.58
C SER A 214 -28.15 20.95 -59.10
N ASP A 215 -27.40 20.22 -59.91
CA ASP A 215 -27.53 20.24 -61.38
C ASP A 215 -28.90 19.70 -61.83
N LEU A 216 -29.36 18.62 -61.19
CA LEU A 216 -30.70 18.07 -61.40
C LEU A 216 -31.81 18.99 -60.85
N GLN A 217 -31.55 19.80 -59.83
CA GLN A 217 -32.48 20.83 -59.34
C GLN A 217 -32.55 22.01 -60.31
N ALA A 218 -31.45 22.45 -60.91
CA ALA A 218 -31.47 23.43 -61.98
C ALA A 218 -32.17 22.90 -63.25
N GLN A 219 -31.97 21.62 -63.58
CA GLN A 219 -32.77 20.93 -64.62
C GLN A 219 -34.24 20.79 -64.21
N LEU A 220 -34.54 20.57 -62.93
CA LEU A 220 -35.92 20.55 -62.41
C LEU A 220 -36.53 21.96 -62.38
N GLU A 221 -35.74 23.03 -62.26
CA GLU A 221 -36.20 24.42 -62.34
C GLU A 221 -36.54 24.80 -63.79
N LEU A 222 -35.72 24.35 -64.75
CA LEU A 222 -36.08 24.33 -66.18
C LEU A 222 -37.34 23.51 -66.45
N VAL A 223 -37.41 22.26 -65.97
CA VAL A 223 -38.57 21.38 -66.17
C VAL A 223 -39.80 21.86 -65.41
N THR A 224 -39.68 22.60 -64.31
CA THR A 224 -40.81 23.27 -63.64
C THR A 224 -41.18 24.59 -64.28
N THR A 225 -40.27 25.23 -65.03
CA THR A 225 -40.61 26.32 -65.96
C THR A 225 -41.41 25.77 -67.15
N ASP A 226 -40.98 24.66 -67.78
CA ASP A 226 -41.77 23.94 -68.79
C ASP A 226 -43.07 23.39 -68.21
N ARG A 227 -43.07 22.93 -66.94
CA ARG A 227 -44.28 22.55 -66.21
C ARG A 227 -45.14 23.76 -65.85
N SER A 228 -44.60 24.97 -65.75
CA SER A 228 -45.38 26.20 -65.54
C SER A 228 -46.13 26.56 -66.82
N GLN A 229 -45.46 26.54 -67.98
CA GLN A 229 -46.10 26.67 -69.29
C GLN A 229 -47.10 25.54 -69.56
N SER A 230 -46.82 24.33 -69.06
CA SER A 230 -47.75 23.20 -69.10
C SER A 230 -48.85 23.28 -68.04
N LEU A 231 -48.68 24.08 -66.97
CA LEU A 231 -49.69 24.42 -65.97
C LEU A 231 -50.58 25.56 -66.44
N ASP A 232 -50.08 26.48 -67.24
CA ASP A 232 -50.89 27.46 -67.97
C ASP A 232 -51.78 26.74 -68.99
N ARG A 233 -51.20 25.83 -69.79
CA ARG A 233 -51.98 24.91 -70.65
C ARG A 233 -52.91 23.99 -69.88
N LEU A 234 -52.52 23.51 -68.70
CA LEU A 234 -53.43 22.77 -67.83
C LEU A 234 -54.47 23.67 -67.19
N SER A 235 -54.25 24.97 -66.99
CA SER A 235 -55.28 25.92 -66.53
C SER A 235 -56.30 26.20 -67.65
N GLU A 236 -55.85 26.22 -68.90
CA GLU A 236 -56.68 26.29 -70.10
C GLU A 236 -57.53 25.01 -70.26
N LEU A 237 -56.92 23.82 -70.07
CA LEU A 237 -57.62 22.54 -70.00
C LEU A 237 -58.45 22.36 -68.72
N GLN A 238 -58.10 22.99 -67.61
CA GLN A 238 -58.82 22.93 -66.34
C GLN A 238 -60.01 23.88 -66.35
N THR A 239 -59.95 24.99 -67.07
CA THR A 239 -61.12 25.79 -67.45
C THR A 239 -62.09 24.93 -68.29
N GLN A 240 -61.58 24.11 -69.22
CA GLN A 240 -62.39 23.14 -69.95
C GLN A 240 -62.93 22.01 -69.03
N LEU A 241 -62.15 21.55 -68.05
CA LEU A 241 -62.56 20.54 -67.07
C LEU A 241 -63.52 21.08 -66.01
N GLU A 242 -63.49 22.38 -65.70
CA GLU A 242 -64.36 23.02 -64.71
C GLU A 242 -65.76 23.24 -65.30
N ASN A 243 -65.84 23.52 -66.61
CA ASN A 243 -67.10 23.36 -67.36
C ASN A 243 -67.66 21.92 -67.26
N ALA A 244 -66.81 20.90 -67.23
CA ALA A 244 -67.19 19.50 -67.02
C ALA A 244 -67.31 19.11 -65.51
N SER A 245 -66.90 19.96 -64.58
CA SER A 245 -67.05 19.72 -63.13
C SER A 245 -68.42 20.18 -62.65
N VAL A 246 -68.99 21.21 -63.29
CA VAL A 246 -70.41 21.58 -63.17
C VAL A 246 -71.33 20.40 -63.55
N GLU A 247 -70.99 19.61 -64.57
CA GLU A 247 -71.71 18.35 -64.87
C GLU A 247 -71.55 17.29 -63.76
N ARG A 248 -70.44 17.30 -63.01
CA ARG A 248 -70.14 16.34 -61.94
C ARG A 248 -70.73 16.72 -60.58
N GLU A 249 -70.91 17.99 -60.26
CA GLU A 249 -71.56 18.39 -58.98
C GLU A 249 -73.05 18.05 -58.97
N ALA A 250 -73.70 18.08 -60.14
CA ALA A 250 -75.04 17.51 -60.34
C ALA A 250 -75.11 16.02 -59.94
N LEU A 251 -74.01 15.26 -60.14
CA LEU A 251 -73.90 13.86 -59.76
C LEU A 251 -73.61 13.68 -58.26
N ASN A 252 -72.67 14.46 -57.70
CA ASN A 252 -72.19 14.30 -56.33
C ASN A 252 -73.25 14.63 -55.26
N SER A 253 -74.23 15.47 -55.62
CA SER A 253 -75.43 15.77 -54.82
C SER A 253 -76.17 14.51 -54.34
N GLN A 254 -76.12 13.40 -55.10
CA GLN A 254 -76.78 12.14 -54.76
C GLN A 254 -76.06 11.34 -53.65
N LEU A 255 -74.76 11.58 -53.43
CA LEU A 255 -73.89 10.72 -52.61
C LEU A 255 -73.90 11.10 -51.13
N LEU A 256 -74.19 12.38 -50.81
CA LEU A 256 -74.24 12.90 -49.43
C LEU A 256 -75.31 12.20 -48.57
N ILE A 257 -76.46 11.88 -49.18
CA ILE A 257 -77.60 11.19 -48.54
C ILE A 257 -77.19 9.83 -47.96
N THR A 258 -76.27 9.14 -48.61
CA THR A 258 -75.82 7.79 -48.23
C THR A 258 -75.01 7.76 -46.94
N ARG A 259 -74.22 8.82 -46.66
CA ARG A 259 -73.27 8.84 -45.54
C ARG A 259 -73.89 9.10 -44.17
N GLN A 260 -75.02 9.80 -44.08
CA GLN A 260 -75.65 10.12 -42.79
C GLN A 260 -76.12 8.86 -42.01
N LYS A 261 -76.48 7.78 -42.72
CA LYS A 261 -77.01 6.55 -42.11
C LYS A 261 -75.99 5.79 -41.23
N HIS A 262 -74.69 5.95 -41.47
CA HIS A 262 -73.68 5.10 -40.82
C HIS A 262 -73.38 5.50 -39.36
N LYS A 263 -73.53 6.79 -38.99
CA LYS A 263 -73.15 7.30 -37.65
C LYS A 263 -74.01 6.76 -36.49
N GLN A 264 -75.21 6.23 -36.74
CA GLN A 264 -76.14 5.85 -35.68
C GLN A 264 -75.81 4.52 -34.96
N ILE A 265 -74.92 3.69 -35.52
CA ILE A 265 -74.69 2.32 -35.03
C ILE A 265 -73.60 2.22 -33.95
N LYS A 266 -72.62 3.14 -33.92
CA LYS A 266 -71.40 3.01 -33.08
C LYS A 266 -71.57 3.38 -31.59
N ALA A 267 -72.80 3.56 -31.10
CA ALA A 267 -73.07 4.27 -29.83
C ALA A 267 -73.80 3.43 -28.75
N LYS A 268 -73.75 2.09 -28.78
CA LYS A 268 -74.64 1.23 -27.96
C LYS A 268 -74.04 0.06 -27.17
N TYR A 269 -72.72 -0.15 -27.16
CA TYR A 269 -72.13 -1.38 -26.59
C TYR A 269 -70.96 -1.15 -25.61
N LEU A 270 -71.03 -0.12 -24.77
CA LEU A 270 -70.04 0.16 -23.72
C LEU A 270 -70.72 0.48 -22.37
N LYS A 271 -71.56 -0.45 -21.89
CA LYS A 271 -72.23 -0.30 -20.58
C LYS A 271 -72.79 -1.60 -19.99
N GLN A 272 -71.94 -2.50 -19.51
CA GLN A 272 -72.25 -3.32 -18.32
C GLN A 272 -70.99 -4.02 -17.79
N GLU A 273 -70.57 -3.57 -16.62
CA GLU A 273 -69.40 -3.97 -15.83
C GLU A 273 -69.82 -3.83 -14.36
N ASN A 274 -69.52 -4.83 -13.51
CA ASN A 274 -69.23 -4.75 -12.06
C ASN A 274 -69.59 -6.04 -11.27
N GLN A 275 -69.01 -6.10 -10.07
CA GLN A 275 -69.34 -6.93 -8.88
C GLN A 275 -68.64 -8.30 -8.74
N LEU A 276 -68.11 -8.68 -7.56
CA LEU A 276 -67.40 -7.93 -6.48
C LEU A 276 -66.74 -8.96 -5.51
N GLU A 277 -65.90 -8.49 -4.59
CA GLU A 277 -65.05 -9.30 -3.70
C GLU A 277 -65.44 -9.15 -2.19
N ILE A 278 -64.75 -9.88 -1.28
CA ILE A 278 -64.50 -9.65 0.17
C ILE A 278 -65.01 -10.73 1.17
N VAL A 279 -64.16 -11.73 1.45
CA VAL A 279 -63.42 -12.03 2.71
C VAL A 279 -64.13 -12.03 4.11
N SER A 280 -63.92 -13.16 4.85
CA SER A 280 -63.91 -13.34 6.35
C SER A 280 -65.28 -13.41 7.11
N ARG A 281 -65.39 -13.84 8.39
CA ARG A 281 -64.37 -14.06 9.46
C ARG A 281 -64.79 -15.04 10.62
N GLU A 282 -63.85 -15.89 11.06
CA GLU A 282 -63.61 -16.48 12.41
C GLU A 282 -64.73 -17.18 13.25
N ARG A 283 -64.38 -17.59 14.50
CA ARG A 283 -64.96 -18.66 15.34
C ARG A 283 -64.68 -18.39 16.83
N GLU A 284 -65.64 -18.55 17.74
CA GLU A 284 -65.34 -18.76 19.18
C GLU A 284 -66.49 -19.36 20.03
N VAL A 285 -66.30 -19.40 21.37
CA VAL A 285 -67.21 -19.81 22.48
C VAL A 285 -67.24 -21.30 22.91
N PHE A 286 -66.17 -21.70 23.63
CA PHE A 286 -66.13 -22.16 25.04
C PHE A 286 -67.05 -23.25 25.67
N SER A 287 -66.46 -23.90 26.71
CA SER A 287 -67.07 -24.49 27.93
C SER A 287 -67.77 -25.87 27.82
N ALA A 288 -67.82 -26.76 28.83
CA ALA A 288 -67.10 -26.93 30.12
C ALA A 288 -67.34 -28.37 30.69
N GLN A 289 -67.03 -28.63 31.98
CA GLN A 289 -67.09 -29.89 32.77
C GLN A 289 -65.82 -30.76 32.66
N LEU A 290 -65.09 -31.15 33.72
CA LEU A 290 -65.12 -30.80 35.15
C LEU A 290 -66.37 -31.24 35.97
N LEU A 291 -66.54 -32.54 36.21
CA LEU A 291 -67.42 -33.07 37.29
C LEU A 291 -67.16 -34.55 37.67
N GLN A 292 -65.96 -34.96 38.11
CA GLN A 292 -65.81 -36.31 38.69
C GLN A 292 -64.68 -36.49 39.72
N SER A 293 -64.84 -35.92 40.91
CA SER A 293 -63.98 -36.20 42.07
C SER A 293 -64.76 -36.16 43.41
N GLU A 294 -64.51 -37.15 44.27
CA GLU A 294 -64.76 -37.22 45.73
C GLU A 294 -66.21 -37.39 46.27
N GLN A 295 -66.48 -38.54 46.93
CA GLN A 295 -67.20 -38.73 48.22
C GLN A 295 -67.20 -40.23 48.66
N GLN A 296 -67.48 -40.54 49.94
CA GLN A 296 -66.53 -41.23 50.86
C GLN A 296 -67.12 -42.28 51.88
N LEU A 297 -66.39 -43.40 52.15
CA LEU A 297 -66.14 -44.15 53.44
C LEU A 297 -67.27 -44.81 54.37
N THR A 298 -66.86 -45.76 55.28
CA THR A 298 -67.51 -46.39 56.52
C THR A 298 -68.36 -47.72 56.45
N ILE A 299 -68.68 -48.54 57.52
CA ILE A 299 -67.88 -49.25 58.60
C ILE A 299 -68.62 -50.42 59.41
N ALA A 300 -67.89 -51.53 59.76
CA ALA A 300 -67.85 -52.55 60.89
C ALA A 300 -69.01 -53.32 61.70
N ALA A 301 -68.72 -54.63 62.02
CA ALA A 301 -68.79 -55.45 63.31
C ALA A 301 -70.04 -56.17 63.98
N GLU A 302 -69.85 -57.39 64.61
CA GLU A 302 -70.37 -57.95 65.95
C GLU A 302 -70.19 -59.52 66.22
N GLU A 303 -70.56 -60.09 67.42
CA GLU A 303 -70.05 -61.39 68.02
C GLU A 303 -71.04 -62.36 68.82
N ARG A 304 -70.55 -63.57 69.24
CA ARG A 304 -70.71 -64.28 70.60
C ARG A 304 -71.79 -65.37 70.91
N SER A 305 -71.40 -66.48 71.59
CA SER A 305 -72.29 -67.56 72.14
C SER A 305 -71.78 -68.32 73.43
N SER A 306 -72.22 -69.56 73.78
CA SER A 306 -72.03 -70.20 75.14
C SER A 306 -71.96 -71.77 75.25
N LEU A 307 -72.08 -72.38 76.47
CA LEU A 307 -71.48 -73.67 76.96
C LEU A 307 -72.17 -74.29 78.23
N ASN A 308 -72.26 -75.65 78.46
CA ASN A 308 -72.80 -76.26 79.74
C ASN A 308 -72.65 -77.82 80.05
N SER A 309 -72.82 -78.26 81.34
CA SER A 309 -73.39 -79.56 81.94
C SER A 309 -72.58 -80.82 82.47
N GLN A 310 -72.88 -81.38 83.71
CA GLN A 310 -72.39 -82.66 84.39
C GLN A 310 -73.19 -83.17 85.71
N LEU A 311 -73.00 -84.45 86.22
CA LEU A 311 -72.98 -85.01 87.66
C LEU A 311 -74.22 -85.64 88.49
N SER A 312 -74.03 -86.60 89.48
CA SER A 312 -75.00 -87.12 90.57
C SER A 312 -74.49 -88.22 91.64
N ALA A 313 -75.30 -88.84 92.59
CA ALA A 313 -74.88 -89.63 93.84
C ALA A 313 -75.87 -90.72 94.51
N SER A 314 -75.47 -91.54 95.56
CA SER A 314 -76.21 -92.73 96.23
C SER A 314 -75.80 -93.20 97.71
N LEU A 315 -76.64 -93.93 98.56
CA LEU A 315 -76.28 -94.65 99.90
C LEU A 315 -77.42 -95.44 100.72
N SER A 316 -77.16 -96.47 101.63
CA SER A 316 -77.98 -96.94 102.86
C SER A 316 -77.56 -98.27 103.66
N GLN A 317 -78.04 -98.46 104.93
CA GLN A 317 -78.30 -99.68 105.79
C GLN A 317 -77.29 -100.28 106.86
N LEU A 318 -77.81 -100.63 108.07
CA LEU A 318 -77.24 -101.43 109.21
C LEU A 318 -78.34 -101.57 110.31
N ASP A 319 -78.64 -102.58 111.17
CA ASP A 319 -78.24 -103.96 111.62
C ASP A 319 -77.10 -104.19 112.66
N ALA A 320 -77.38 -104.79 113.86
CA ALA A 320 -76.33 -105.12 114.86
C ALA A 320 -76.65 -106.18 115.96
N ALA A 321 -77.12 -105.75 117.14
CA ALA A 321 -76.61 -106.19 118.46
C ALA A 321 -76.69 -107.69 118.82
N ASN A 322 -77.84 -108.18 119.34
CA ASN A 322 -77.94 -109.34 120.25
C ASN A 322 -77.55 -110.75 119.69
N ARG A 323 -76.88 -110.79 118.53
CA ARG A 323 -75.78 -111.74 118.27
C ARG A 323 -74.84 -111.83 119.50
N ASP A 324 -74.62 -110.68 120.16
CA ASP A 324 -73.64 -110.36 121.21
C ASP A 324 -73.29 -111.38 122.31
N ARG A 325 -74.18 -112.24 122.85
CA ARG A 325 -73.80 -113.15 123.96
C ARG A 325 -73.47 -114.60 123.60
N GLU A 326 -74.00 -115.13 122.51
CA GLU A 326 -73.37 -116.30 121.88
C GLU A 326 -72.10 -115.84 121.16
N GLN A 327 -72.14 -114.63 120.62
CA GLN A 327 -70.97 -113.83 120.32
C GLN A 327 -70.18 -113.40 121.57
N LEU A 328 -70.38 -113.92 122.79
CA LEU A 328 -69.47 -113.70 123.94
C LEU A 328 -68.47 -114.85 124.13
N ASP A 329 -68.93 -116.10 124.06
CA ASP A 329 -68.03 -117.26 123.99
C ASP A 329 -67.53 -117.49 122.56
N SER A 330 -68.31 -117.09 121.54
CA SER A 330 -67.72 -116.79 120.24
C SER A 330 -66.84 -115.54 120.31
N GLN A 331 -67.04 -114.50 121.14
CA GLN A 331 -66.00 -113.47 121.34
C GLN A 331 -64.78 -114.04 122.04
N LEU A 332 -64.83 -115.05 122.91
CA LEU A 332 -63.59 -115.62 123.50
C LEU A 332 -62.87 -116.56 122.53
N SER A 333 -63.61 -117.40 121.80
CA SER A 333 -63.01 -118.20 120.73
C SER A 333 -62.58 -117.33 119.53
N GLN A 334 -63.30 -116.26 119.22
CA GLN A 334 -62.90 -115.23 118.26
C GLN A 334 -61.84 -114.32 118.85
N LEU A 335 -61.70 -114.07 120.16
CA LEU A 335 -60.60 -113.28 120.72
C LEU A 335 -59.33 -114.10 120.71
N GLN A 336 -59.41 -115.42 120.94
CA GLN A 336 -58.28 -116.30 120.73
C GLN A 336 -57.93 -116.39 119.23
N ALA A 337 -58.93 -116.54 118.35
CA ALA A 337 -58.71 -116.56 116.90
C ALA A 337 -58.40 -115.18 116.28
N GLN A 338 -58.76 -114.06 116.92
CA GLN A 338 -58.42 -112.67 116.60
C GLN A 338 -57.10 -112.30 117.25
N LEU A 339 -56.66 -112.95 118.32
CA LEU A 339 -55.30 -112.82 118.83
C LEU A 339 -54.35 -113.62 117.94
N ASP A 340 -54.74 -114.80 117.47
CA ASP A 340 -54.00 -115.55 116.45
C ASP A 340 -54.08 -114.87 115.08
N ALA A 341 -55.23 -114.31 114.69
CA ALA A 341 -55.34 -113.52 113.46
C ALA A 341 -54.63 -112.17 113.58
N ALA A 342 -54.67 -111.48 114.72
CA ALA A 342 -53.90 -110.25 114.95
C ALA A 342 -52.41 -110.54 115.13
N ASN A 343 -52.00 -111.73 115.59
CA ASN A 343 -50.61 -112.16 115.54
C ASN A 343 -50.18 -112.46 114.10
N ARG A 344 -51.01 -113.15 113.31
CA ARG A 344 -50.76 -113.34 111.86
C ARG A 344 -50.81 -112.03 111.08
N GLU A 345 -51.70 -111.10 111.41
CA GLU A 345 -51.75 -109.75 110.86
C GLU A 345 -50.56 -108.93 111.34
N ARG A 346 -50.09 -109.08 112.58
CA ARG A 346 -48.86 -108.44 113.07
C ARG A 346 -47.62 -109.04 112.41
N GLU A 347 -47.62 -110.33 112.07
CA GLU A 347 -46.57 -110.96 111.26
C GLU A 347 -46.65 -110.52 109.79
N GLN A 348 -47.85 -110.35 109.23
CA GLN A 348 -48.07 -109.76 107.90
C GLN A 348 -47.78 -108.26 107.86
N LEU A 349 -48.00 -107.53 108.95
CA LEU A 349 -47.67 -106.11 109.10
C LEU A 349 -46.17 -105.95 109.35
N ASN A 350 -45.52 -106.84 110.10
CA ASN A 350 -44.07 -106.87 110.23
C ASN A 350 -43.39 -107.28 108.91
N SER A 351 -43.98 -108.19 108.12
CA SER A 351 -43.45 -108.54 106.80
C SER A 351 -43.72 -107.44 105.77
N ARG A 352 -44.89 -106.79 105.79
CA ARG A 352 -45.16 -105.57 105.00
C ARG A 352 -44.28 -104.39 105.43
N LEU A 353 -44.01 -104.22 106.73
CA LEU A 353 -43.11 -103.19 107.25
C LEU A 353 -41.69 -103.47 106.80
N SER A 354 -41.21 -104.72 106.93
CA SER A 354 -39.91 -105.16 106.40
C SER A 354 -39.81 -104.96 104.88
N GLN A 355 -40.86 -105.30 104.13
CA GLN A 355 -40.95 -105.07 102.69
C GLN A 355 -40.96 -103.57 102.35
N SER A 356 -41.67 -102.74 103.12
CA SER A 356 -41.69 -101.27 102.97
C SER A 356 -40.36 -100.63 103.37
N GLN A 357 -39.65 -101.20 104.35
CA GLN A 357 -38.33 -100.78 104.78
C GLN A 357 -37.32 -101.09 103.66
N ALA A 358 -37.34 -102.30 103.11
CA ALA A 358 -36.52 -102.70 101.97
C ALA A 358 -36.84 -101.89 100.69
N GLN A 359 -38.11 -101.53 100.47
CA GLN A 359 -38.50 -100.60 99.40
C GLN A 359 -37.97 -99.18 99.65
N TRP A 360 -37.98 -98.70 100.90
CA TRP A 360 -37.41 -97.40 101.25
C TRP A 360 -35.88 -97.39 101.11
N ASP A 361 -35.19 -98.45 101.55
CA ASP A 361 -33.73 -98.61 101.39
C ASP A 361 -33.33 -98.71 99.91
N ALA A 362 -34.14 -99.38 99.08
CA ALA A 362 -33.95 -99.44 97.64
C ALA A 362 -34.17 -98.07 96.97
N ALA A 363 -35.28 -97.40 97.27
CA ALA A 363 -35.59 -96.06 96.74
C ALA A 363 -34.60 -95.00 97.25
N ASN A 364 -34.04 -95.15 98.45
CA ASN A 364 -33.01 -94.24 98.95
C ASN A 364 -31.66 -94.47 98.25
N LYS A 365 -31.28 -95.72 97.93
CA LYS A 365 -30.12 -96.02 97.07
C LYS A 365 -30.31 -95.50 95.64
N GLU A 366 -31.49 -95.64 95.07
CA GLU A 366 -31.84 -95.08 93.76
C GLU A 366 -31.76 -93.54 93.78
N ARG A 367 -32.22 -92.90 94.87
CA ARG A 367 -32.06 -91.45 95.10
C ARG A 367 -30.60 -91.02 95.29
N GLU A 368 -29.78 -91.83 95.96
CA GLU A 368 -28.34 -91.58 96.10
C GLU A 368 -27.62 -91.70 94.74
N GLN A 369 -28.00 -92.66 93.90
CA GLN A 369 -27.53 -92.78 92.52
C GLN A 369 -28.00 -91.63 91.63
N LEU A 370 -29.27 -91.20 91.74
CA LEU A 370 -29.78 -90.04 91.01
C LEU A 370 -29.10 -88.74 91.46
N ASN A 371 -28.77 -88.60 92.74
CA ASN A 371 -27.99 -87.45 93.25
C ASN A 371 -26.55 -87.46 92.71
N SER A 372 -25.89 -88.62 92.60
CA SER A 372 -24.56 -88.67 91.98
C SER A 372 -24.62 -88.37 90.48
N GLN A 373 -25.63 -88.86 89.77
CA GLN A 373 -25.87 -88.51 88.35
C GLN A 373 -26.20 -87.03 88.16
N LEU A 374 -26.94 -86.40 89.07
CA LEU A 374 -27.18 -84.95 89.06
C LEU A 374 -25.88 -84.16 89.29
N SER A 375 -25.03 -84.57 90.24
CA SER A 375 -23.74 -83.93 90.49
C SER A 375 -22.78 -84.09 89.29
N GLU A 376 -22.80 -85.24 88.63
CA GLU A 376 -22.04 -85.53 87.41
C GLU A 376 -22.52 -84.65 86.24
N LEU A 377 -23.84 -84.57 86.01
CA LEU A 377 -24.45 -83.70 85.00
C LEU A 377 -24.22 -82.21 85.29
N GLN A 378 -24.21 -81.79 86.56
CA GLN A 378 -23.87 -80.42 86.95
C GLN A 378 -22.41 -80.09 86.67
N SER A 379 -21.48 -81.01 86.96
CA SER A 379 -20.07 -80.87 86.60
C SER A 379 -19.88 -80.76 85.08
N GLN A 380 -20.56 -81.61 84.30
CA GLN A 380 -20.53 -81.57 82.83
C GLN A 380 -21.15 -80.28 82.27
N LEU A 381 -22.24 -79.78 82.86
CA LEU A 381 -22.85 -78.50 82.50
C LEU A 381 -21.92 -77.31 82.80
N ASP A 382 -21.22 -77.33 83.92
CA ASP A 382 -20.21 -76.33 84.29
C ASP A 382 -19.01 -76.34 83.34
N VAL A 383 -18.54 -77.51 82.89
CA VAL A 383 -17.51 -77.62 81.85
C VAL A 383 -18.02 -77.06 80.52
N ALA A 384 -19.19 -77.49 80.06
CA ALA A 384 -19.80 -77.00 78.81
C ALA A 384 -20.08 -75.48 78.84
N ASN A 385 -20.40 -74.91 80.00
CA ASN A 385 -20.53 -73.46 80.18
C ASN A 385 -19.19 -72.73 80.02
N ARG A 386 -18.10 -73.24 80.62
CA ARG A 386 -16.74 -72.68 80.45
C ARG A 386 -16.25 -72.79 79.01
N GLU A 387 -16.48 -73.92 78.36
CA GLU A 387 -16.19 -74.11 76.93
C GLU A 387 -16.97 -73.10 76.07
N ARG A 388 -18.27 -72.89 76.35
CA ARG A 388 -19.08 -71.89 75.66
C ARG A 388 -18.61 -70.46 75.91
N GLU A 389 -18.14 -70.13 77.11
CA GLU A 389 -17.55 -68.82 77.42
C GLU A 389 -16.23 -68.61 76.66
N GLN A 390 -15.36 -69.62 76.60
CA GLN A 390 -14.11 -69.58 75.82
C GLN A 390 -14.37 -69.48 74.30
N ILE A 391 -15.37 -70.21 73.79
CA ILE A 391 -15.81 -70.11 72.39
C ILE A 391 -16.39 -68.71 72.11
N ASN A 392 -17.16 -68.14 73.04
CA ASN A 392 -17.68 -66.78 72.89
C ASN A 392 -16.56 -65.71 72.89
N SER A 393 -15.51 -65.86 73.71
CA SER A 393 -14.36 -64.95 73.66
C SER A 393 -13.60 -65.08 72.34
N GLN A 394 -13.37 -66.31 71.85
CA GLN A 394 -12.76 -66.55 70.53
C GLN A 394 -13.61 -65.97 69.39
N ILE A 395 -14.94 -66.08 69.44
CA ILE A 395 -15.85 -65.46 68.47
C ILE A 395 -15.77 -63.93 68.53
N SER A 396 -15.61 -63.34 69.72
CA SER A 396 -15.43 -61.88 69.86
C SER A 396 -14.10 -61.41 69.29
N GLU A 397 -13.02 -62.15 69.52
CA GLU A 397 -11.68 -61.84 69.02
C GLU A 397 -11.59 -62.01 67.50
N LEU A 398 -12.11 -63.12 66.95
CA LEU A 398 -12.23 -63.34 65.51
C LEU A 398 -13.08 -62.28 64.82
N ARG A 399 -14.15 -61.78 65.46
CA ARG A 399 -14.93 -60.64 64.94
C ARG A 399 -14.09 -59.37 64.89
N SER A 400 -13.31 -59.07 65.93
CA SER A 400 -12.42 -57.90 65.94
C SER A 400 -11.33 -57.98 64.85
N GLN A 401 -10.81 -59.19 64.58
CA GLN A 401 -9.85 -59.43 63.50
C GLN A 401 -10.50 -59.31 62.11
N LEU A 402 -11.75 -59.77 61.95
CA LEU A 402 -12.51 -59.64 60.72
C LEU A 402 -12.89 -58.16 60.45
N GLU A 403 -13.21 -57.38 61.49
CA GLU A 403 -13.44 -55.94 61.38
C GLU A 403 -12.16 -55.20 60.95
N SER A 404 -11.01 -55.49 61.57
CA SER A 404 -9.70 -54.91 61.18
C SER A 404 -9.36 -55.23 59.72
N THR A 405 -9.45 -56.51 59.33
CA THR A 405 -9.12 -56.94 57.97
C THR A 405 -10.13 -56.47 56.91
N ASN A 406 -11.38 -56.19 57.28
CA ASN A 406 -12.31 -55.45 56.42
C ASN A 406 -11.87 -53.99 56.26
N GLY A 407 -11.51 -53.29 57.34
CA GLY A 407 -11.00 -51.90 57.28
C GLY A 407 -9.73 -51.77 56.44
N GLU A 408 -8.76 -52.68 56.62
CA GLU A 408 -7.56 -52.80 55.79
C GLU A 408 -7.92 -53.04 54.31
N ARG A 409 -8.91 -53.91 54.04
CA ARG A 409 -9.39 -54.20 52.69
C ARG A 409 -10.13 -53.03 52.05
N GLU A 410 -10.87 -52.22 52.81
CA GLU A 410 -11.51 -50.99 52.34
C GLU A 410 -10.46 -49.93 51.99
N GLN A 411 -9.42 -49.76 52.81
CA GLN A 411 -8.27 -48.90 52.48
C GLN A 411 -7.53 -49.37 51.22
N LEU A 412 -7.28 -50.68 51.09
CA LEU A 412 -6.68 -51.27 49.87
C LEU A 412 -7.57 -51.07 48.63
N ASN A 413 -8.90 -51.23 48.77
CA ASN A 413 -9.84 -50.94 47.67
C ASN A 413 -9.80 -49.46 47.27
N PHE A 414 -9.68 -48.54 48.23
CA PHE A 414 -9.55 -47.11 47.96
C PHE A 414 -8.25 -46.80 47.20
N GLN A 415 -7.11 -47.32 47.68
CA GLN A 415 -5.82 -47.21 46.99
C GLN A 415 -5.84 -47.83 45.58
N ILE A 416 -6.54 -48.94 45.38
CA ILE A 416 -6.73 -49.55 44.04
C ILE A 416 -7.58 -48.64 43.13
N CYS A 417 -8.58 -47.92 43.67
CA CYS A 417 -9.35 -46.95 42.89
C CYS A 417 -8.52 -45.71 42.54
N GLU A 418 -7.72 -45.21 43.48
CA GLU A 418 -6.81 -44.09 43.26
C GLU A 418 -5.75 -44.42 42.20
N LEU A 419 -5.06 -45.55 42.34
CA LEU A 419 -4.06 -46.03 41.38
C LEU A 419 -4.67 -46.29 39.99
N ARG A 420 -5.92 -46.74 39.91
CA ARG A 420 -6.65 -46.85 38.62
C ARG A 420 -6.91 -45.47 38.01
N SER A 421 -7.35 -44.49 38.81
CA SER A 421 -7.55 -43.13 38.32
C SER A 421 -6.26 -42.47 37.82
N GLN A 422 -5.12 -42.75 38.48
CA GLN A 422 -3.80 -42.29 38.04
C GLN A 422 -3.34 -43.00 36.75
N LEU A 423 -3.63 -44.29 36.61
CA LEU A 423 -3.32 -45.07 35.40
C LEU A 423 -4.20 -44.64 34.21
N GLU A 424 -5.47 -44.31 34.44
CA GLU A 424 -6.37 -43.76 33.43
C GLU A 424 -5.88 -42.39 32.95
N SER A 425 -5.50 -41.49 33.88
CA SER A 425 -4.91 -40.17 33.55
C SER A 425 -3.64 -40.31 32.71
N THR A 426 -2.68 -41.13 33.16
CA THR A 426 -1.40 -41.33 32.48
C THR A 426 -1.50 -42.11 31.16
N ASN A 427 -2.59 -42.85 30.93
CA ASN A 427 -2.96 -43.36 29.60
C ASN A 427 -3.53 -42.25 28.69
N GLY A 428 -4.44 -41.40 29.19
CA GLY A 428 -4.98 -40.27 28.43
C GLY A 428 -3.89 -39.27 28.03
N GLU A 429 -2.98 -38.93 28.95
CA GLU A 429 -1.77 -38.14 28.70
C GLU A 429 -0.89 -38.77 27.61
N ARG A 430 -0.77 -40.10 27.61
CA ARG A 430 -0.05 -40.86 26.57
C ARG A 430 -0.75 -40.82 25.21
N GLU A 431 -2.06 -40.97 25.16
CA GLU A 431 -2.84 -40.91 23.92
C GLU A 431 -2.78 -39.51 23.30
N GLN A 432 -2.81 -38.45 24.13
CA GLN A 432 -2.56 -37.07 23.69
C GLN A 432 -1.14 -36.89 23.15
N LEU A 433 -0.10 -37.31 23.90
CA LEU A 433 1.30 -37.25 23.44
C LEU A 433 1.55 -38.03 22.14
N ASN A 434 0.91 -39.20 21.97
CA ASN A 434 1.03 -40.01 20.77
C ASN A 434 0.26 -39.42 19.57
N SER A 435 -0.82 -38.67 19.84
CA SER A 435 -1.53 -37.88 18.83
C SER A 435 -0.67 -36.68 18.39
N GLN A 436 -0.12 -35.91 19.33
CA GLN A 436 0.78 -34.79 19.05
C GLN A 436 2.05 -35.23 18.30
N LEU A 437 2.61 -36.41 18.59
CA LEU A 437 3.70 -36.99 17.81
C LEU A 437 3.29 -37.27 16.36
N SER A 438 2.11 -37.86 16.13
CA SER A 438 1.62 -38.10 14.76
C SER A 438 1.35 -36.81 14.00
N GLU A 439 0.90 -35.75 14.68
CA GLU A 439 0.70 -34.42 14.11
C GLU A 439 2.05 -33.78 13.71
N LEU A 440 3.05 -33.83 14.60
CA LEU A 440 4.42 -33.35 14.35
C LEU A 440 5.13 -34.15 13.23
N GLU A 441 4.90 -35.45 13.14
CA GLU A 441 5.42 -36.27 12.03
C GLU A 441 4.77 -35.87 10.69
N SER A 442 3.46 -35.56 10.68
CA SER A 442 2.75 -35.05 9.50
C SER A 442 3.25 -33.66 9.07
N GLN A 443 3.38 -32.73 10.02
CA GLN A 443 3.95 -31.39 9.82
C GLN A 443 5.37 -31.46 9.24
N LEU A 444 6.21 -32.36 9.77
CA LEU A 444 7.57 -32.55 9.29
C LEU A 444 7.58 -33.06 7.84
N ASP A 445 6.68 -33.96 7.48
CA ASP A 445 6.58 -34.50 6.11
C ASP A 445 6.03 -33.46 5.11
N LEU A 446 5.09 -32.62 5.52
CA LEU A 446 4.59 -31.48 4.75
C LEU A 446 5.70 -30.43 4.52
N ALA A 447 6.34 -29.95 5.58
CA ALA A 447 7.44 -28.98 5.48
C ALA A 447 8.67 -29.52 4.70
N ASN A 448 8.91 -30.83 4.70
CA ASN A 448 9.91 -31.44 3.81
C ASN A 448 9.49 -31.34 2.33
N ARG A 449 8.21 -31.56 1.99
CA ARG A 449 7.68 -31.44 0.62
C ARG A 449 7.66 -29.98 0.15
N GLU A 450 7.25 -29.03 0.98
CA GLU A 450 7.39 -27.58 0.68
C GLU A 450 8.85 -27.25 0.36
N ARG A 451 9.80 -27.69 1.20
CA ARG A 451 11.22 -27.46 0.98
C ARG A 451 11.74 -28.10 -0.31
N GLU A 452 11.23 -29.25 -0.72
CA GLU A 452 11.56 -29.87 -2.01
C GLU A 452 10.99 -29.07 -3.21
N GLN A 453 9.75 -28.59 -3.11
CA GLN A 453 9.15 -27.71 -4.13
C GLN A 453 9.90 -26.36 -4.23
N LEU A 454 10.23 -25.73 -3.09
CA LEU A 454 11.02 -24.49 -3.05
C LEU A 454 12.42 -24.68 -3.63
N ASN A 455 13.08 -25.82 -3.39
CA ASN A 455 14.35 -26.15 -4.03
C ASN A 455 14.22 -26.34 -5.56
N PHE A 456 13.10 -26.91 -6.03
CA PHE A 456 12.81 -27.02 -7.46
C PHE A 456 12.60 -25.63 -8.09
N GLN A 457 11.74 -24.79 -7.50
CA GLN A 457 11.51 -23.41 -7.95
C GLN A 457 12.78 -22.57 -7.90
N LEU A 458 13.64 -22.77 -6.90
CA LEU A 458 14.95 -22.10 -6.81
C LEU A 458 15.89 -22.54 -7.94
N SER A 459 15.92 -23.84 -8.26
CA SER A 459 16.71 -24.39 -9.37
C SER A 459 16.22 -23.87 -10.74
N GLU A 460 14.91 -23.81 -10.93
CA GLU A 460 14.29 -23.22 -12.12
C GLU A 460 14.60 -21.73 -12.24
N SER A 461 14.42 -20.96 -11.15
CA SER A 461 14.77 -19.53 -11.09
C SER A 461 16.25 -19.27 -11.38
N GLN A 462 17.15 -20.16 -10.92
CA GLN A 462 18.58 -20.09 -11.23
C GLN A 462 18.87 -20.43 -12.70
N SER A 463 18.13 -21.38 -13.29
CA SER A 463 18.20 -21.69 -14.73
C SER A 463 17.74 -20.50 -15.58
N GLN A 464 16.59 -19.91 -15.26
CA GLN A 464 16.06 -18.69 -15.90
C GLN A 464 17.03 -17.51 -15.75
N LEU A 465 17.60 -17.27 -14.55
CA LEU A 465 18.64 -16.26 -14.34
C LEU A 465 19.90 -16.53 -15.17
N SER A 466 20.29 -17.80 -15.39
CA SER A 466 21.43 -18.12 -16.25
C SER A 466 21.14 -17.83 -17.73
N ALA A 467 19.92 -18.13 -18.19
CA ALA A 467 19.46 -17.81 -19.55
C ALA A 467 19.40 -16.28 -19.78
N VAL A 468 18.73 -15.54 -18.90
CA VAL A 468 18.63 -14.07 -18.98
C VAL A 468 20.01 -13.39 -18.89
N ASN A 469 20.95 -13.95 -18.12
CA ASN A 469 22.33 -13.43 -18.12
C ASN A 469 23.08 -13.75 -19.43
N SER A 470 22.79 -14.87 -20.11
CA SER A 470 23.35 -15.17 -21.43
C SER A 470 22.77 -14.26 -22.53
N GLU A 471 21.45 -14.03 -22.54
CA GLU A 471 20.80 -13.06 -23.42
C GLU A 471 21.33 -11.64 -23.19
N LYS A 472 21.60 -11.28 -21.93
CA LYS A 472 22.25 -10.02 -21.56
C LYS A 472 23.69 -9.92 -22.06
N THR A 473 24.47 -11.00 -22.09
CA THR A 473 25.81 -10.97 -22.72
C THR A 473 25.74 -10.84 -24.24
N ASP A 474 24.77 -11.47 -24.88
CA ASP A 474 24.56 -11.36 -26.33
C ASP A 474 24.06 -9.96 -26.71
N LEU A 475 23.12 -9.39 -25.95
CA LEU A 475 22.65 -8.01 -26.09
C LEU A 475 23.78 -7.00 -25.87
N ASN A 476 24.62 -7.17 -24.85
CA ASN A 476 25.78 -6.29 -24.63
C ASN A 476 26.82 -6.40 -25.77
N SER A 477 27.01 -7.59 -26.33
CA SER A 477 27.89 -7.80 -27.49
C SER A 477 27.31 -7.08 -28.72
N ARG A 478 26.02 -7.24 -28.99
CA ARG A 478 25.31 -6.58 -30.10
C ARG A 478 25.21 -5.06 -29.94
N ILE A 479 25.10 -4.55 -28.72
CA ILE A 479 25.22 -3.11 -28.41
C ILE A 479 26.63 -2.61 -28.72
N SER A 480 27.67 -3.41 -28.43
CA SER A 480 29.06 -3.06 -28.76
C SER A 480 29.31 -3.04 -30.27
N GLU A 481 28.81 -4.04 -31.01
CA GLU A 481 28.84 -4.07 -32.48
C GLU A 481 28.10 -2.87 -33.11
N LEU A 482 26.89 -2.56 -32.62
CA LEU A 482 26.14 -1.38 -33.06
C LEU A 482 26.84 -0.06 -32.71
N HIS A 483 27.61 -0.02 -31.62
CA HIS A 483 28.41 1.15 -31.25
C HIS A 483 29.64 1.31 -32.17
N GLU A 484 30.32 0.23 -32.55
CA GLU A 484 31.37 0.28 -33.59
C GLU A 484 30.81 0.72 -34.96
N GLN A 485 29.65 0.19 -35.36
CA GLN A 485 28.95 0.61 -36.58
C GLN A 485 28.52 2.09 -36.53
N TYR A 486 28.02 2.56 -35.39
CA TYR A 486 27.70 3.99 -35.20
C TYR A 486 28.95 4.87 -35.32
N ASN A 487 30.08 4.42 -34.75
CA ASN A 487 31.34 5.17 -34.79
C ASN A 487 31.95 5.20 -36.20
N SER A 488 31.85 4.13 -37.00
CA SER A 488 32.30 4.14 -38.39
C SER A 488 31.40 5.00 -39.28
N LEU A 489 30.07 4.91 -39.13
CA LEU A 489 29.11 5.81 -39.79
C LEU A 489 29.30 7.29 -39.40
N ALA A 490 29.69 7.57 -38.15
CA ALA A 490 30.03 8.93 -37.71
C ALA A 490 31.31 9.45 -38.37
N GLN A 491 32.32 8.61 -38.56
CA GLN A 491 33.54 8.95 -39.32
C GLN A 491 33.24 9.15 -40.81
N GLU A 492 32.43 8.28 -41.43
CA GLU A 492 32.01 8.44 -42.83
C GLU A 492 31.21 9.74 -43.02
N ARG A 493 30.27 10.05 -42.11
CA ARG A 493 29.55 11.34 -42.10
C ARG A 493 30.51 12.54 -41.99
N GLN A 494 31.56 12.44 -41.17
CA GLN A 494 32.58 13.50 -41.05
C GLN A 494 33.41 13.65 -42.33
N GLN A 495 33.76 12.55 -43.01
CA GLN A 495 34.45 12.58 -44.31
C GLN A 495 33.57 13.20 -45.40
N LEU A 496 32.30 12.77 -45.49
CA LEU A 496 31.31 13.35 -46.41
C LEU A 496 31.07 14.85 -46.13
N GLN A 497 31.02 15.26 -44.86
CA GLN A 497 30.90 16.67 -44.49
C GLN A 497 32.14 17.49 -44.88
N SER A 498 33.34 16.89 -44.83
CA SER A 498 34.57 17.50 -45.35
C SER A 498 34.51 17.65 -46.88
N GLN A 499 34.09 16.60 -47.60
CA GLN A 499 33.95 16.64 -49.07
C GLN A 499 32.89 17.65 -49.51
N VAL A 500 31.76 17.76 -48.81
CA VAL A 500 30.73 18.79 -49.06
C VAL A 500 31.29 20.19 -48.82
N SER A 501 32.12 20.38 -47.80
CA SER A 501 32.78 21.67 -47.53
C SER A 501 33.78 22.05 -48.63
N GLU A 502 34.60 21.09 -49.08
CA GLU A 502 35.53 21.26 -50.20
C GLU A 502 34.78 21.56 -51.52
N LEU A 503 33.67 20.87 -51.78
CA LEU A 503 32.82 21.14 -52.94
C LEU A 503 32.16 22.53 -52.88
N TYR A 504 31.76 23.02 -51.70
CA TYR A 504 31.30 24.41 -51.56
C TYR A 504 32.42 25.43 -51.84
N GLU A 505 33.65 25.16 -51.42
CA GLU A 505 34.80 26.01 -51.72
C GLU A 505 35.15 26.00 -53.22
N GLN A 506 35.10 24.84 -53.88
CA GLN A 506 35.22 24.71 -55.34
C GLN A 506 34.09 25.43 -56.09
N ILE A 507 32.83 25.31 -55.63
CA ILE A 507 31.69 26.03 -56.22
C ILE A 507 31.91 27.54 -56.10
N ASN A 508 32.29 28.04 -54.92
CA ASN A 508 32.60 29.46 -54.72
C ASN A 508 33.75 29.93 -55.63
N SER A 509 34.81 29.13 -55.81
CA SER A 509 35.91 29.48 -56.72
C SER A 509 35.45 29.57 -58.17
N LYS A 510 34.53 28.69 -58.61
CA LYS A 510 33.93 28.76 -59.96
C LYS A 510 32.89 29.86 -60.11
N GLU A 511 32.20 30.24 -59.04
CA GLU A 511 31.35 31.44 -58.99
C GLU A 511 32.20 32.71 -59.15
N THR A 512 33.40 32.78 -58.55
CA THR A 512 34.34 33.89 -58.76
C THR A 512 34.97 33.90 -60.15
N GLU A 513 35.41 32.75 -60.70
CA GLU A 513 35.90 32.67 -62.10
C GLU A 513 34.82 33.12 -63.09
N LYS A 514 33.56 32.71 -62.87
CA LYS A 514 32.38 33.14 -63.62
C LYS A 514 32.16 34.65 -63.53
N PHE A 515 32.31 35.25 -62.34
CA PHE A 515 32.19 36.70 -62.17
C PHE A 515 33.32 37.48 -62.87
N GLU A 516 34.57 37.00 -62.78
CA GLU A 516 35.71 37.59 -63.53
C GLU A 516 35.49 37.49 -65.05
N LEU A 517 35.01 36.35 -65.55
CA LEU A 517 34.68 36.17 -66.97
C LEU A 517 33.51 37.06 -67.41
N GLN A 518 32.47 37.22 -66.60
CA GLN A 518 31.38 38.16 -66.86
C GLN A 518 31.87 39.62 -66.89
N SER A 519 32.75 40.01 -65.97
CA SER A 519 33.39 41.32 -65.95
C SER A 519 34.20 41.56 -67.24
N ARG A 520 35.05 40.60 -67.64
CA ARG A 520 35.80 40.66 -68.91
C ARG A 520 34.92 40.70 -70.16
N ILE A 521 33.77 40.01 -70.15
CA ILE A 521 32.79 40.10 -71.24
C ILE A 521 32.19 41.52 -71.30
N SER A 522 31.85 42.12 -70.15
CA SER A 522 31.35 43.50 -70.11
C SER A 522 32.39 44.53 -70.57
N GLU A 523 33.67 44.31 -70.24
CA GLU A 523 34.78 45.13 -70.73
C GLU A 523 34.94 44.99 -72.26
N GLN A 524 34.91 43.76 -72.80
CA GLN A 524 35.01 43.54 -74.25
C GLN A 524 33.79 44.08 -75.02
N LEU A 525 32.58 44.07 -74.44
CA LEU A 525 31.42 44.72 -75.02
C LEU A 525 31.60 46.25 -75.06
N SER A 526 32.10 46.86 -73.98
CA SER A 526 32.46 48.28 -73.96
C SER A 526 33.56 48.61 -74.99
N GLN A 527 34.58 47.76 -75.15
CA GLN A 527 35.60 47.92 -76.19
C GLN A 527 34.99 47.80 -77.61
N LEU A 528 34.01 46.92 -77.81
CA LEU A 528 33.28 46.76 -79.08
C LEU A 528 32.41 47.98 -79.39
N ASP A 529 31.69 48.51 -78.41
CA ASP A 529 30.89 49.74 -78.54
C ASP A 529 31.78 50.93 -78.90
N ASN A 530 32.91 51.11 -78.20
CA ASN A 530 33.90 52.13 -78.51
C ASN A 530 34.51 51.95 -79.91
N ALA A 531 34.79 50.72 -80.34
CA ALA A 531 35.25 50.43 -81.70
C ALA A 531 34.17 50.71 -82.76
N SER A 532 32.89 50.47 -82.45
CA SER A 532 31.76 50.81 -83.33
C SER A 532 31.56 52.32 -83.46
N ALA A 533 31.73 53.06 -82.37
CA ALA A 533 31.72 54.53 -82.37
C ALA A 533 32.90 55.09 -83.18
N ALA A 534 34.11 54.53 -83.01
CA ALA A 534 35.28 54.87 -83.82
C ALA A 534 35.06 54.55 -85.31
N LEU A 535 34.41 53.44 -85.66
CA LEU A 535 34.01 53.12 -87.04
C LEU A 535 32.97 54.10 -87.59
N SER A 536 32.00 54.57 -86.78
CA SER A 536 31.03 55.58 -87.22
C SER A 536 31.69 56.95 -87.45
N ALA A 537 32.64 57.33 -86.60
CA ALA A 537 33.44 58.54 -86.76
C ALA A 537 34.36 58.44 -87.99
N LEU A 538 35.00 57.29 -88.20
CA LEU A 538 35.84 57.03 -89.37
C LEU A 538 35.02 57.02 -90.67
N ASN A 539 33.81 56.44 -90.68
CA ASN A 539 32.90 56.53 -91.83
C ASN A 539 32.45 57.97 -92.10
N SER A 540 32.28 58.79 -91.06
CA SER A 540 31.99 60.22 -91.21
C SER A 540 33.18 60.98 -91.81
N GLN A 541 34.41 60.67 -91.37
CA GLN A 541 35.64 61.20 -91.98
C GLN A 541 35.83 60.73 -93.43
N VAL A 542 35.48 59.48 -93.75
CA VAL A 542 35.51 58.97 -95.13
C VAL A 542 34.50 59.71 -96.01
N TRP A 543 33.30 60.01 -95.51
CA TRP A 543 32.32 60.83 -96.24
C TRP A 543 32.79 62.29 -96.44
N GLU A 544 33.42 62.88 -95.42
CA GLU A 544 33.98 64.23 -95.53
C GLU A 544 35.17 64.28 -96.50
N LEU A 545 36.07 63.29 -96.47
CA LEU A 545 37.15 63.11 -97.44
C LEU A 545 36.63 62.84 -98.86
N GLN A 546 35.50 62.12 -99.02
CA GLN A 546 34.85 61.93 -100.31
C GLN A 546 34.29 63.24 -100.88
N ASN A 547 33.68 64.10 -100.04
CA ASN A 547 33.28 65.44 -100.45
C ASN A 547 34.48 66.32 -100.80
N GLN A 548 35.56 66.31 -99.99
CA GLN A 548 36.79 67.05 -100.29
C GLN A 548 37.42 66.59 -101.62
N LEU A 549 37.46 65.28 -101.87
CA LEU A 549 37.92 64.71 -103.14
C LEU A 549 37.05 65.16 -104.32
N ALA A 550 35.72 65.21 -104.16
CA ALA A 550 34.80 65.70 -105.19
C ALA A 550 35.04 67.19 -105.51
N THR A 551 35.26 68.04 -104.50
CA THR A 551 35.66 69.44 -104.73
C THR A 551 37.00 69.55 -105.45
N SER A 552 38.03 68.78 -105.06
CA SER A 552 39.33 68.85 -105.76
C SER A 552 39.32 68.20 -107.15
N GLN A 553 38.39 67.29 -107.44
CA GLN A 553 38.12 66.85 -108.81
C GLN A 553 37.48 67.98 -109.64
N GLN A 554 36.53 68.73 -109.07
CA GLN A 554 35.94 69.91 -109.73
C GLN A 554 36.96 71.04 -109.94
N GLU A 555 37.88 71.26 -108.99
CA GLU A 555 39.04 72.16 -109.16
C GLU A 555 39.98 71.65 -110.26
N GLN A 556 40.23 70.34 -110.33
CA GLN A 556 41.07 69.74 -111.37
C GLN A 556 40.45 69.88 -112.77
N GLU A 557 39.13 69.76 -112.92
CA GLU A 557 38.41 70.04 -114.17
C GLU A 557 38.51 71.52 -114.57
N GLN A 558 38.37 72.46 -113.60
CA GLN A 558 38.61 73.89 -113.86
C GLN A 558 40.06 74.16 -114.31
N ILE A 559 41.05 73.54 -113.66
CA ILE A 559 42.46 73.68 -114.03
C ILE A 559 42.73 73.10 -115.41
N GLN A 560 42.11 71.98 -115.80
CA GLN A 560 42.19 71.45 -117.16
C GLN A 560 41.57 72.39 -118.20
N SER A 561 40.43 73.01 -117.89
CA SER A 561 39.82 74.03 -118.76
C SER A 561 40.72 75.25 -118.95
N GLN A 562 41.36 75.73 -117.88
CA GLN A 562 42.35 76.83 -117.93
C GLN A 562 43.63 76.43 -118.68
N ALA A 563 44.11 75.19 -118.51
CA ALA A 563 45.26 74.68 -119.26
C ALA A 563 44.98 74.64 -120.77
N TRP A 564 43.80 74.16 -121.18
CA TRP A 564 43.38 74.15 -122.60
C TRP A 564 43.25 75.56 -123.20
N GLU A 565 42.79 76.55 -122.42
CA GLU A 565 42.77 77.95 -122.85
C GLU A 565 44.20 78.52 -123.00
N LEU A 566 45.11 78.17 -122.08
CA LEU A 566 46.52 78.56 -122.16
C LEU A 566 47.26 77.88 -123.33
N GLU A 567 46.96 76.63 -123.65
CA GLU A 567 47.49 75.93 -124.83
C GLU A 567 47.07 76.59 -126.14
N ASN A 568 45.78 76.96 -126.28
CA ASN A 568 45.31 77.74 -127.43
C ASN A 568 45.99 79.12 -127.54
N ARG A 569 46.24 79.78 -126.41
CA ARG A 569 46.97 81.06 -126.37
C ARG A 569 48.45 80.88 -126.75
N LEU A 570 49.09 79.79 -126.34
CA LEU A 570 50.45 79.43 -126.76
C LEU A 570 50.53 79.11 -128.26
N ALA A 571 49.53 78.40 -128.81
CA ALA A 571 49.42 78.16 -130.25
C ALA A 571 49.35 79.48 -131.03
N GLY A 572 48.50 80.42 -130.61
CA GLY A 572 48.42 81.77 -131.19
C GLY A 572 49.75 82.54 -131.12
N ILE A 573 50.40 82.54 -129.95
CA ILE A 573 51.71 83.22 -129.76
C ILE A 573 52.80 82.58 -130.63
N SER A 574 52.78 81.26 -130.85
CA SER A 574 53.76 80.58 -131.70
C SER A 574 53.66 80.98 -133.19
N GLN A 575 52.44 81.21 -133.71
CA GLN A 575 52.28 81.72 -135.08
C GLN A 575 52.79 83.15 -135.21
N VAL A 576 52.53 84.02 -134.22
CA VAL A 576 53.08 85.39 -134.18
C VAL A 576 54.61 85.36 -134.14
N ARG A 577 55.21 84.44 -133.37
CA ARG A 577 56.67 84.27 -133.32
C ARG A 577 57.26 83.84 -134.68
N SER A 578 56.62 82.88 -135.35
CA SER A 578 57.01 82.43 -136.70
C SER A 578 56.92 83.55 -137.75
N HIS A 579 55.94 84.45 -137.63
CA HIS A 579 55.83 85.61 -138.53
C HIS A 579 56.98 86.60 -138.32
N LEU A 580 57.28 86.96 -137.06
CA LEU A 580 58.39 87.86 -136.69
C LEU A 580 59.77 87.28 -137.03
N GLU A 581 59.97 85.97 -136.91
CA GLU A 581 61.18 85.28 -137.36
C GLU A 581 61.42 85.49 -138.88
N SER A 582 60.35 85.43 -139.69
CA SER A 582 60.44 85.69 -141.14
C SER A 582 60.71 87.15 -141.50
N GLU A 583 60.26 88.13 -140.70
CA GLU A 583 60.59 89.55 -140.92
C GLU A 583 62.06 89.83 -140.57
N LEU A 584 62.59 89.18 -139.53
CA LEU A 584 63.98 89.32 -139.11
C LEU A 584 64.99 88.80 -140.17
N GLU A 585 64.63 87.75 -140.90
CA GLU A 585 65.43 87.18 -142.00
C GLU A 585 65.55 88.18 -143.18
N ASN A 586 64.44 88.82 -143.56
CA ASN A 586 64.41 89.87 -144.59
C ASN A 586 65.23 91.11 -144.16
N ALA A 587 65.05 91.58 -142.92
CA ALA A 587 65.80 92.73 -142.41
C ALA A 587 67.32 92.48 -142.35
N ASN A 588 67.76 91.25 -142.08
CA ASN A 588 69.18 90.90 -142.09
C ASN A 588 69.77 90.82 -143.50
N SER A 589 69.01 90.38 -144.50
CA SER A 589 69.47 90.32 -145.89
C SER A 589 69.59 91.72 -146.53
N GLU A 590 68.65 92.64 -146.29
CA GLU A 590 68.83 94.06 -146.65
C GLU A 590 70.06 94.69 -145.98
N ARG A 591 70.26 94.45 -144.67
CA ARG A 591 71.40 94.98 -143.92
C ARG A 591 72.74 94.43 -144.42
N SER A 592 72.76 93.22 -144.99
CA SER A 592 73.94 92.65 -145.65
C SER A 592 74.26 93.39 -146.96
N TYR A 593 73.24 93.66 -147.78
CA TYR A 593 73.37 94.38 -149.06
C TYR A 593 73.90 95.81 -148.88
N LEU A 594 73.30 96.59 -147.94
CA LEU A 594 73.74 97.95 -147.63
C LEU A 594 75.19 98.01 -147.11
N ARG A 595 75.62 96.99 -146.36
CA ARG A 595 77.00 96.89 -145.86
C ARG A 595 78.03 96.66 -146.97
N SER A 596 77.62 96.07 -148.10
CA SER A 596 78.48 95.90 -149.27
C SER A 596 78.75 97.25 -149.99
N GLN A 597 77.70 98.05 -150.19
CA GLN A 597 77.81 99.35 -150.89
C GLN A 597 78.71 100.36 -150.14
N LEU A 598 78.61 100.41 -148.80
CA LEU A 598 79.43 101.30 -147.98
C LEU A 598 80.95 101.07 -148.16
N SER A 599 81.37 99.82 -148.34
CA SER A 599 82.80 99.46 -148.52
C SER A 599 83.37 99.94 -149.86
N GLN A 600 82.56 99.94 -150.93
CA GLN A 600 82.97 100.48 -152.23
C GLN A 600 83.14 102.00 -152.19
N LEU A 601 82.25 102.71 -151.48
CA LEU A 601 82.34 104.16 -151.27
C LEU A 601 83.59 104.57 -150.47
N GLN A 602 84.00 103.78 -149.47
CA GLN A 602 85.22 104.08 -148.70
C GLN A 602 86.49 104.05 -149.58
N ASN A 603 86.61 103.08 -150.49
CA ASN A 603 87.77 102.98 -151.40
C ASN A 603 87.87 104.18 -152.37
N GLN A 604 86.74 104.80 -152.74
CA GLN A 604 86.73 105.98 -153.61
C GLN A 604 87.17 107.27 -152.90
N ILE A 605 86.97 107.36 -151.58
CA ILE A 605 87.31 108.55 -150.78
C ILE A 605 88.83 108.68 -150.61
N GLU A 606 89.56 107.57 -150.44
CA GLU A 606 91.02 107.61 -150.30
C GLU A 606 91.72 108.14 -151.55
N THR A 607 91.23 107.80 -152.76
CA THR A 607 91.80 108.29 -154.02
C THR A 607 91.70 109.81 -154.14
N VAL A 608 90.52 110.38 -153.86
CA VAL A 608 90.26 111.83 -153.94
C VAL A 608 91.05 112.62 -152.89
N SER A 609 91.43 111.99 -151.77
CA SER A 609 92.27 112.62 -150.74
C SER A 609 93.69 112.93 -151.24
N HIS A 610 94.20 112.15 -152.20
CA HIS A 610 95.56 112.29 -152.74
C HIS A 610 95.69 113.53 -153.63
N ASP A 611 94.78 113.69 -154.59
CA ASP A 611 94.78 114.80 -155.56
C ASP A 611 94.64 116.18 -154.90
N ARG A 612 93.88 116.25 -153.80
CA ARG A 612 93.68 117.49 -153.03
C ARG A 612 94.99 118.08 -152.50
N SER A 613 96.00 117.24 -152.26
CA SER A 613 97.29 117.66 -151.71
C SER A 613 98.11 118.51 -152.70
N GLN A 614 98.07 118.18 -154.00
CA GLN A 614 98.86 118.93 -155.01
C GLN A 614 98.32 120.34 -155.25
N LEU A 615 97.00 120.51 -155.31
CA LEU A 615 96.36 121.80 -155.60
C LEU A 615 96.62 122.86 -154.53
N GLN A 616 96.78 122.47 -153.26
CA GLN A 616 97.01 123.41 -152.17
C GLN A 616 98.37 124.14 -152.26
N SER A 617 99.31 123.64 -153.08
CA SER A 617 100.58 124.30 -153.39
C SER A 617 100.41 125.62 -154.17
N GLN A 618 99.38 125.72 -155.02
CA GLN A 618 99.26 126.79 -156.02
C GLN A 618 98.55 128.06 -155.51
N VAL A 619 97.85 128.00 -154.37
CA VAL A 619 96.96 129.09 -153.93
C VAL A 619 97.72 130.24 -153.25
N SER A 620 98.81 129.95 -152.52
CA SER A 620 99.54 130.96 -151.74
C SER A 620 100.22 132.05 -152.58
N GLU A 621 100.50 131.79 -153.85
CA GLU A 621 101.23 132.72 -154.73
C GLU A 621 100.36 133.90 -155.22
N LEU A 622 99.03 133.74 -155.23
CA LEU A 622 98.09 134.76 -155.74
C LEU A 622 97.67 135.81 -154.70
N ALA A 623 97.89 135.57 -153.41
CA ALA A 623 97.39 136.47 -152.34
C ALA A 623 98.09 137.84 -152.30
N GLY A 624 99.31 137.96 -152.83
CA GLY A 624 100.16 139.14 -152.67
C GLY A 624 99.81 140.38 -153.51
N GLN A 625 98.75 140.35 -154.34
CA GLN A 625 98.50 141.39 -155.35
C GLN A 625 97.28 142.30 -155.09
N LEU A 626 96.41 141.97 -154.12
CA LEU A 626 95.09 142.62 -154.00
C LEU A 626 95.08 143.93 -153.17
N GLU A 627 96.00 144.07 -152.21
CA GLU A 627 95.88 145.10 -151.16
C GLU A 627 96.26 146.53 -151.62
N THR A 628 97.03 146.64 -152.71
CA THR A 628 97.52 147.91 -153.27
C THR A 628 96.40 148.85 -153.74
N ALA A 629 95.24 148.32 -154.13
CA ALA A 629 94.20 149.06 -154.84
C ALA A 629 93.24 149.86 -153.94
N ASN A 630 93.14 149.54 -152.64
CA ASN A 630 92.03 150.06 -151.80
C ASN A 630 92.24 151.48 -151.24
N LYS A 631 93.42 152.08 -151.39
CA LYS A 631 93.79 153.30 -150.63
C LYS A 631 93.44 154.63 -151.32
N GLU A 632 93.27 154.65 -152.64
CA GLU A 632 93.01 155.88 -153.39
C GLU A 632 91.57 156.40 -153.26
N ARG A 633 90.62 155.53 -152.91
CA ARG A 633 89.18 155.84 -152.94
C ARG A 633 88.68 156.77 -151.82
N SER A 634 89.50 157.04 -150.79
CA SER A 634 88.98 157.55 -149.50
C SER A 634 88.77 159.06 -149.40
N ASN A 635 89.53 159.89 -150.12
CA ASN A 635 89.70 161.30 -149.72
C ASN A 635 88.75 162.30 -150.41
N LEU A 636 88.19 161.94 -151.57
CA LEU A 636 87.33 162.83 -152.38
C LEU A 636 85.93 163.07 -151.81
N GLN A 637 85.54 162.38 -150.73
CA GLN A 637 84.18 162.44 -150.20
C GLN A 637 83.97 163.56 -149.15
N THR A 638 85.03 164.27 -148.75
CA THR A 638 85.05 165.15 -147.56
C THR A 638 84.67 166.61 -147.82
N GLU A 639 84.53 167.05 -149.08
CA GLU A 639 84.40 168.48 -149.41
C GLU A 639 82.95 169.03 -149.40
N LEU A 640 81.93 168.17 -149.23
CA LEU A 640 80.54 168.53 -149.57
C LEU A 640 79.70 169.12 -148.41
N GLU A 641 80.02 168.83 -147.15
CA GLU A 641 79.04 169.01 -146.05
C GLU A 641 79.02 170.41 -145.42
N THR A 642 80.06 171.24 -145.60
CA THR A 642 80.22 172.52 -144.88
C THR A 642 79.28 173.63 -145.36
N ALA A 643 78.58 173.45 -146.50
CA ALA A 643 77.80 174.50 -147.16
C ALA A 643 76.39 174.79 -146.56
N ASN A 644 75.92 174.01 -145.58
CA ASN A 644 74.53 174.10 -145.08
C ASN A 644 74.35 174.78 -143.70
N SER A 645 75.42 175.20 -143.03
CA SER A 645 75.39 175.58 -141.60
C SER A 645 74.88 177.01 -141.31
N GLU A 646 74.88 177.93 -142.27
CA GLU A 646 74.41 179.32 -142.01
C GLU A 646 72.88 179.44 -141.81
N ARG A 647 72.10 178.45 -142.24
CA ARG A 647 70.64 178.60 -142.45
C ARG A 647 69.76 178.63 -141.18
N SER A 648 70.34 178.57 -139.97
CA SER A 648 69.57 178.45 -138.72
C SER A 648 69.48 179.74 -137.89
N ASN A 649 70.56 180.53 -137.79
CA ASN A 649 70.70 181.59 -136.77
C ASN A 649 70.01 182.94 -137.11
N LEU A 650 68.94 182.90 -137.91
CA LEU A 650 67.96 183.99 -138.03
C LEU A 650 66.62 183.67 -137.33
N ALA A 651 66.46 182.48 -136.74
CA ALA A 651 65.24 182.10 -136.02
C ALA A 651 65.21 182.62 -134.57
N ASP A 652 66.33 182.52 -133.84
CA ASP A 652 66.35 182.62 -132.37
C ASP A 652 66.50 184.05 -131.83
N ARG A 653 65.53 184.91 -132.18
CA ARG A 653 65.31 186.23 -131.54
C ARG A 653 63.85 186.51 -131.15
N ILE A 654 62.93 185.57 -131.34
CA ILE A 654 61.48 185.83 -131.35
C ILE A 654 60.67 185.14 -130.22
N SER A 655 61.20 184.09 -129.59
CA SER A 655 60.60 183.45 -128.41
C SER A 655 61.27 183.88 -127.10
N GLU A 656 60.61 183.61 -125.97
CA GLU A 656 61.11 183.81 -124.60
C GLU A 656 61.51 185.24 -124.21
N PHE A 657 60.60 186.18 -124.51
CA PHE A 657 60.29 187.28 -123.59
C PHE A 657 59.01 187.01 -122.77
N GLN A 658 58.51 185.77 -122.77
CA GLN A 658 57.23 185.37 -122.16
C GLN A 658 57.43 184.48 -120.93
N ASN A 659 57.09 185.00 -119.74
CA ASN A 659 56.72 184.26 -118.51
C ASN A 659 57.85 183.43 -117.84
N GLN A 660 57.86 183.09 -116.53
CA GLN A 660 56.95 183.29 -115.38
C GLN A 660 55.53 182.69 -115.50
N SER A 661 55.33 181.39 -115.15
CA SER A 661 54.18 180.88 -114.32
C SER A 661 54.19 179.33 -114.17
N GLU A 662 53.30 178.81 -113.32
CA GLU A 662 52.74 177.43 -113.27
C GLU A 662 53.65 176.23 -112.88
N SER A 663 54.63 176.42 -111.99
CA SER A 663 55.08 175.35 -111.08
C SER A 663 55.62 175.89 -109.73
N SER A 664 54.95 175.86 -108.56
CA SER A 664 53.55 175.61 -108.12
C SER A 664 52.52 175.23 -109.20
N GLU A 665 51.83 174.09 -109.13
CA GLU A 665 51.28 173.39 -107.95
C GLU A 665 51.83 171.94 -107.78
N GLN A 666 52.34 171.54 -106.59
CA GLN A 666 51.64 170.90 -105.46
C GLN A 666 51.39 169.37 -105.58
N LEU A 667 51.02 168.75 -104.44
CA LEU A 667 50.33 167.45 -104.30
C LEU A 667 51.07 166.12 -104.62
N LYS A 668 52.13 165.80 -103.87
CA LYS A 668 52.65 164.40 -103.71
C LYS A 668 52.10 163.68 -102.45
N ASN A 669 51.35 164.36 -101.59
CA ASN A 669 50.88 163.81 -100.30
C ASN A 669 49.35 163.71 -100.26
N GLN A 670 48.80 162.49 -100.46
CA GLN A 670 47.99 161.75 -99.45
C GLN A 670 47.25 160.55 -100.10
N LEU A 671 47.14 159.36 -99.48
CA LEU A 671 48.07 158.59 -98.62
C LEU A 671 47.54 157.13 -98.48
N GLN A 672 47.92 156.41 -97.42
CA GLN A 672 47.49 155.05 -97.06
C GLN A 672 45.96 154.89 -96.91
N SER A 673 45.42 153.68 -97.11
CA SER A 673 44.40 153.06 -96.22
C SER A 673 44.01 151.61 -96.62
N GLN A 674 44.44 150.60 -95.85
CA GLN A 674 43.86 149.24 -95.75
C GLN A 674 44.31 148.62 -94.42
N VAL A 675 43.40 148.27 -93.50
CA VAL A 675 43.73 147.59 -92.21
C VAL A 675 42.62 146.65 -91.70
N ALA A 676 41.37 147.10 -91.67
CA ALA A 676 40.28 146.55 -90.86
C ALA A 676 38.94 146.48 -91.64
N GLU A 677 37.90 145.75 -91.24
CA GLU A 677 37.63 144.94 -90.03
C GLU A 677 36.96 143.60 -90.43
N LEU A 678 37.26 142.53 -89.70
CA LEU A 678 36.48 141.27 -89.71
C LEU A 678 36.57 140.58 -88.33
N GLU A 679 36.62 141.41 -87.28
CA GLU A 679 37.28 141.08 -86.02
C GLU A 679 36.49 140.19 -85.05
N GLN A 680 37.24 139.67 -84.08
CA GLN A 680 36.81 139.49 -82.68
C GLN A 680 35.93 138.27 -82.30
N GLN A 681 36.62 137.30 -81.65
CA GLN A 681 36.14 136.39 -80.57
C GLN A 681 35.13 135.28 -80.97
N LEU A 682 35.42 133.96 -80.89
CA LEU A 682 36.35 133.15 -80.08
C LEU A 682 35.93 132.92 -78.61
N GLU A 683 35.96 131.64 -78.19
CA GLU A 683 36.20 131.14 -76.81
C GLU A 683 35.21 131.44 -75.67
N THR A 684 33.96 130.95 -75.73
CA THR A 684 33.12 130.77 -74.53
C THR A 684 32.30 129.47 -74.56
N ALA A 685 31.97 128.94 -73.37
CA ALA A 685 31.13 127.75 -73.12
C ALA A 685 31.60 126.46 -73.82
N LYS A 686 32.46 125.60 -73.24
CA LYS A 686 32.77 125.28 -71.83
C LYS A 686 31.62 124.64 -71.01
N THR A 687 30.57 124.19 -71.69
CA THR A 687 29.40 123.49 -71.14
C THR A 687 28.97 122.42 -72.15
N GLU A 688 28.52 121.22 -71.77
CA GLU A 688 28.13 120.74 -70.44
C GLU A 688 28.01 119.21 -70.41
N ARG A 689 27.70 118.64 -69.23
CA ARG A 689 26.94 117.39 -68.99
C ARG A 689 27.39 116.09 -69.70
N SER A 690 27.63 114.99 -69.00
CA SER A 690 27.61 114.71 -67.55
C SER A 690 28.32 113.37 -67.36
N GLN A 691 29.26 113.22 -66.42
CA GLN A 691 28.97 112.92 -65.00
C GLN A 691 28.06 111.68 -64.85
N LEU A 692 28.61 110.52 -64.48
CA LEU A 692 29.00 110.11 -63.10
C LEU A 692 27.80 109.68 -62.24
N ALA A 693 27.57 108.36 -62.16
CA ALA A 693 27.03 107.62 -61.01
C ALA A 693 27.14 106.12 -61.33
N THR A 694 27.61 105.20 -60.49
CA THR A 694 28.26 105.28 -59.15
C THR A 694 29.14 104.02 -59.01
N GLN A 695 30.34 104.08 -58.43
CA GLN A 695 30.68 103.60 -57.06
C GLN A 695 30.23 102.16 -56.72
N ARG A 696 31.01 101.27 -56.06
CA ARG A 696 32.33 101.43 -55.39
C ARG A 696 32.99 100.08 -54.99
N SER A 697 34.26 100.16 -54.56
CA SER A 697 34.98 99.45 -53.47
C SER A 697 34.19 98.47 -52.54
N GLU A 698 34.74 97.43 -51.90
CA GLU A 698 36.14 96.92 -51.75
C GLU A 698 36.18 95.49 -51.13
N MET A 699 37.37 95.01 -50.72
CA MET A 699 37.64 93.72 -50.05
C MET A 699 37.15 93.67 -48.57
N GLN A 700 36.79 92.48 -48.03
CA GLN A 700 37.37 91.85 -46.79
C GLN A 700 36.55 90.70 -46.13
N ALA A 701 37.30 89.72 -45.57
CA ALA A 701 37.18 89.01 -44.26
C ALA A 701 35.88 88.34 -43.68
N LYS A 702 36.11 87.11 -43.16
CA LYS A 702 35.65 86.45 -41.89
C LYS A 702 34.18 85.93 -41.66
N PRO A 703 34.02 84.85 -40.83
CA PRO A 703 32.78 84.38 -40.13
C PRO A 703 32.79 84.86 -38.63
N PRO A 704 31.96 84.39 -37.62
CA PRO A 704 31.08 83.19 -37.53
C PRO A 704 29.75 83.31 -36.69
N ALA A 705 29.17 82.14 -36.31
CA ALA A 705 28.12 81.89 -35.29
C ALA A 705 26.68 82.38 -35.62
N THR A 706 25.58 82.12 -34.88
CA THR A 706 25.31 81.57 -33.50
C THR A 706 23.93 80.82 -33.51
N GLU A 707 23.46 79.99 -32.57
CA GLU A 707 22.91 80.18 -31.20
C GLU A 707 22.63 78.76 -30.60
N LEU A 708 22.86 78.42 -29.30
CA LEU A 708 22.05 78.68 -28.07
C LEU A 708 20.60 78.12 -28.19
N ASN A 709 19.93 77.48 -27.22
CA ASN A 709 20.18 77.09 -25.80
C ASN A 709 19.02 76.11 -25.37
N SER A 710 18.91 75.47 -24.19
CA SER A 710 19.81 75.06 -23.09
C SER A 710 19.02 74.13 -22.13
N ASP A 711 19.70 73.60 -21.09
CA ASP A 711 19.13 73.18 -19.78
C ASP A 711 18.24 71.92 -19.66
N THR A 712 18.17 71.25 -18.51
CA THR A 712 19.14 70.66 -17.54
C THR A 712 18.33 69.99 -16.40
N PHE A 713 19.00 69.26 -15.48
CA PHE A 713 18.45 68.56 -14.30
C PHE A 713 17.60 67.29 -14.62
N ASP A 714 17.94 66.08 -14.15
CA ASP A 714 18.21 65.58 -12.78
C ASP A 714 16.91 65.29 -12.00
N ALA A 715 16.81 64.30 -11.11
CA ALA A 715 17.58 63.06 -10.86
C ALA A 715 16.75 62.22 -9.84
N GLU A 716 17.30 61.06 -9.41
CA GLU A 716 17.01 60.46 -8.08
C GLU A 716 15.57 59.94 -7.78
N GLU A 717 15.31 59.04 -6.82
CA GLU A 717 16.02 57.82 -6.38
C GLU A 717 15.11 57.04 -5.40
N LEU A 718 15.46 55.79 -5.02
CA LEU A 718 15.18 55.16 -3.70
C LEU A 718 13.68 54.94 -3.28
N GLU A 719 13.30 54.08 -2.31
CA GLU A 719 13.85 52.80 -1.86
C GLU A 719 12.75 51.90 -1.19
N SER A 720 13.18 50.71 -0.77
CA SER A 720 12.67 49.70 0.18
C SER A 720 11.64 50.05 1.30
N PHE A 721 11.01 49.03 1.94
CA PHE A 721 11.36 48.52 3.30
C PHE A 721 10.24 47.67 4.02
N ALA A 722 10.65 46.88 5.03
CA ALA A 722 9.92 46.31 6.19
C ALA A 722 8.57 45.53 6.10
N ALA A 723 8.67 44.19 6.05
CA ALA A 723 8.49 43.22 7.16
C ALA A 723 7.36 43.31 8.26
N SER A 724 6.95 42.10 8.70
CA SER A 724 6.58 41.67 10.08
C SER A 724 5.14 41.66 10.62
N ASN A 725 4.49 40.48 10.50
CA ASN A 725 4.13 39.55 11.61
C ASN A 725 3.03 39.91 12.65
N SER A 726 2.52 38.87 13.34
CA SER A 726 1.63 38.82 14.53
C SER A 726 0.13 39.11 14.33
N ALA A 727 -0.83 38.54 15.11
CA ALA A 727 -0.82 37.30 15.91
C ALA A 727 -2.26 36.89 16.36
N LEU A 728 -2.41 35.58 16.66
CA LEU A 728 -3.29 34.94 17.67
C LEU A 728 -4.61 35.61 18.13
N LYS A 729 -5.68 34.81 18.13
CA LYS A 729 -6.71 34.85 19.19
C LYS A 729 -7.40 33.49 19.38
N VAL A 730 -7.08 32.82 20.48
CA VAL A 730 -7.84 31.66 20.97
C VAL A 730 -9.05 32.18 21.75
N ALA A 731 -10.26 31.71 21.42
CA ALA A 731 -11.46 32.07 22.16
C ALA A 731 -11.72 31.05 23.29
N ASN A 732 -12.26 31.54 24.41
CA ASN A 732 -12.59 30.71 25.57
C ASN A 732 -14.01 30.16 25.40
N TYR A 733 -14.16 28.87 25.08
CA TYR A 733 -15.45 28.30 24.74
C TYR A 733 -16.28 27.98 25.98
N ARG A 734 -17.53 28.46 25.96
CA ARG A 734 -18.56 28.16 26.96
C ARG A 734 -19.13 26.78 26.65
N GLU A 735 -19.13 25.89 27.64
CA GLU A 735 -19.86 24.63 27.58
C GLU A 735 -21.36 24.94 27.56
N LEU A 736 -22.12 24.26 26.69
CA LEU A 736 -23.56 24.45 26.51
C LEU A 736 -24.28 23.16 26.93
N VAL A 737 -25.26 23.27 27.83
CA VAL A 737 -26.07 22.12 28.26
C VAL A 737 -27.38 22.06 27.48
N VAL A 738 -27.73 20.88 26.97
CA VAL A 738 -29.00 20.60 26.27
C VAL A 738 -29.86 19.70 27.16
N SER A 739 -31.10 20.11 27.41
CA SER A 739 -32.09 19.27 28.11
C SER A 739 -33.48 19.47 27.52
N GLN A 740 -34.07 18.39 27.00
CA GLN A 740 -35.45 18.36 26.54
C GLN A 740 -36.48 18.75 27.62
N GLN A 741 -36.12 18.68 28.91
CA GLN A 741 -36.98 19.05 30.04
C GLN A 741 -36.79 20.51 30.51
N GLY A 742 -35.92 21.29 29.84
CA GLY A 742 -35.70 22.71 30.14
C GLY A 742 -34.70 23.00 31.26
N GLU A 743 -33.88 22.02 31.65
CA GLU A 743 -32.86 22.16 32.72
C GLU A 743 -31.47 22.61 32.19
N GLY A 744 -31.33 22.90 30.90
CA GLY A 744 -30.07 23.32 30.25
C GLY A 744 -30.11 24.71 29.61
N ASP A 745 -29.01 25.13 28.98
CA ASP A 745 -28.94 26.36 28.16
C ASP A 745 -29.82 26.30 26.89
N CYS A 746 -30.13 25.11 26.38
CA CYS A 746 -30.88 24.87 25.14
C CYS A 746 -31.86 23.68 25.28
N ASN A 747 -32.97 23.71 24.54
CA ASN A 747 -33.96 22.63 24.54
C ASN A 747 -33.73 21.57 23.44
N THR A 748 -32.97 21.92 22.40
CA THR A 748 -32.57 20.99 21.32
C THR A 748 -31.09 21.15 20.98
N ILE A 749 -30.50 20.11 20.40
CA ILE A 749 -29.08 20.07 20.05
C ILE A 749 -28.81 21.00 18.85
N SER A 750 -29.74 21.12 17.90
CA SER A 750 -29.66 22.09 16.79
C SER A 750 -29.70 23.54 17.25
N GLU A 751 -30.33 23.84 18.39
CA GLU A 751 -30.28 25.16 19.01
C GLU A 751 -28.88 25.42 19.60
N ALA A 752 -28.33 24.45 20.34
CA ALA A 752 -26.97 24.53 20.87
C ALA A 752 -25.91 24.62 19.77
N LEU A 753 -26.03 23.88 18.67
CA LEU A 753 -25.13 23.97 17.51
C LEU A 753 -25.14 25.36 16.87
N LYS A 754 -26.30 26.04 16.82
CA LYS A 754 -26.39 27.42 16.33
C LYS A 754 -25.71 28.41 17.28
N GLN A 755 -25.90 28.24 18.59
CA GLN A 755 -25.28 29.09 19.62
C GLN A 755 -23.77 28.81 19.83
N ALA A 756 -23.31 27.59 19.54
CA ALA A 756 -21.93 27.18 19.69
C ALA A 756 -20.98 27.95 18.76
N ALA A 757 -19.79 28.26 19.27
CA ALA A 757 -18.64 28.69 18.48
C ALA A 757 -17.75 27.49 18.14
N ALA A 758 -16.95 27.58 17.09
CA ALA A 758 -16.11 26.47 16.62
C ALA A 758 -15.03 26.10 17.66
N GLY A 759 -15.12 24.89 18.23
CA GLY A 759 -14.33 24.41 19.36
C GLY A 759 -15.10 24.29 20.68
N ALA A 760 -16.40 24.58 20.69
CA ALA A 760 -17.24 24.45 21.88
C ALA A 760 -17.72 23.00 22.12
N ARG A 761 -17.96 22.69 23.40
CA ARG A 761 -18.51 21.42 23.87
C ARG A 761 -19.99 21.56 24.23
N ILE A 762 -20.81 20.66 23.71
CA ILE A 762 -22.25 20.57 23.91
C ILE A 762 -22.52 19.31 24.74
N TYR A 763 -22.95 19.48 25.98
CA TYR A 763 -23.38 18.40 26.85
C TYR A 763 -24.86 18.11 26.66
N VAL A 764 -25.21 16.88 26.31
CA VAL A 764 -26.60 16.47 26.07
C VAL A 764 -27.10 15.60 27.22
N HIS A 765 -28.20 16.01 27.86
CA HIS A 765 -28.88 15.19 28.84
C HIS A 765 -29.83 14.18 28.18
N PRO A 766 -30.07 13.02 28.84
CA PRO A 766 -31.06 12.03 28.42
C PRO A 766 -32.40 12.61 27.96
N GLY A 767 -32.87 12.14 26.80
CA GLY A 767 -34.04 12.64 26.07
C GLY A 767 -34.13 12.04 24.67
N VAL A 768 -35.25 12.30 23.97
CA VAL A 768 -35.50 11.84 22.59
C VAL A 768 -35.59 13.07 21.68
N TYR A 769 -34.47 13.40 21.05
CA TYR A 769 -34.25 14.59 20.23
C TYR A 769 -34.63 14.31 18.78
N ARG A 770 -35.82 14.78 18.37
CA ARG A 770 -36.37 14.59 17.02
C ARG A 770 -35.86 15.69 16.08
N GLU A 771 -34.60 15.57 15.65
CA GLU A 771 -33.89 16.58 14.86
C GLU A 771 -32.74 15.97 14.03
N SER A 772 -32.19 16.76 13.10
CA SER A 772 -31.06 16.40 12.23
C SER A 772 -29.88 17.35 12.51
N LEU A 773 -28.72 16.79 12.86
CA LEU A 773 -27.56 17.57 13.30
C LEU A 773 -26.60 17.85 12.14
N ILE A 774 -26.60 19.09 11.66
CA ILE A 774 -25.62 19.58 10.68
C ILE A 774 -24.42 20.14 11.45
N LEU A 775 -23.25 19.51 11.27
CA LEU A 775 -22.00 19.92 11.91
C LEU A 775 -21.26 20.90 10.98
N ASP A 776 -21.70 22.16 10.98
CA ASP A 776 -21.15 23.27 10.15
C ASP A 776 -19.96 23.99 10.80
N LYS A 777 -19.67 23.66 12.07
CA LYS A 777 -18.56 24.16 12.87
C LYS A 777 -17.92 22.99 13.60
N SER A 778 -16.63 23.10 13.91
CA SER A 778 -15.99 22.12 14.80
C SER A 778 -16.62 22.18 16.19
N VAL A 779 -17.05 21.03 16.73
CA VAL A 779 -17.72 20.91 18.03
C VAL A 779 -17.46 19.53 18.64
N GLU A 780 -17.61 19.44 19.96
CA GLU A 780 -17.72 18.16 20.68
C GLU A 780 -19.14 18.00 21.22
N ILE A 781 -19.89 16.99 20.78
CA ILE A 781 -21.22 16.64 21.32
C ILE A 781 -21.06 15.42 22.23
N ILE A 782 -21.39 15.56 23.52
CA ILE A 782 -21.14 14.53 24.53
C ILE A 782 -22.41 14.30 25.36
N SER A 783 -22.95 13.08 25.30
CA SER A 783 -24.01 12.63 26.21
C SER A 783 -23.49 12.50 27.65
N SER A 784 -24.31 12.89 28.63
CA SER A 784 -23.99 12.72 30.05
C SER A 784 -24.57 11.44 30.68
N GLY A 785 -25.18 10.55 29.89
CA GLY A 785 -25.92 9.39 30.37
C GLY A 785 -25.52 8.07 29.70
N GLU A 786 -26.21 6.99 30.07
CA GLU A 786 -26.21 5.73 29.32
C GLU A 786 -26.65 5.99 27.88
N VAL A 787 -25.97 5.36 26.91
CA VAL A 787 -26.10 5.61 25.46
C VAL A 787 -27.57 5.61 25.01
N ASP A 788 -28.29 4.52 25.34
CA ASP A 788 -29.69 4.25 24.99
C ASP A 788 -30.70 5.31 25.48
N ARG A 789 -30.28 6.22 26.38
CA ARG A 789 -31.16 7.26 26.94
C ARG A 789 -31.03 8.62 26.24
N THR A 790 -30.05 8.82 25.37
CA THR A 790 -29.87 10.08 24.62
C THR A 790 -30.00 9.79 23.13
N VAL A 791 -31.26 9.71 22.69
CA VAL A 791 -31.64 9.28 21.34
C VAL A 791 -31.82 10.50 20.44
N ILE A 792 -31.19 10.48 19.27
CA ILE A 792 -31.46 11.40 18.15
C ILE A 792 -32.22 10.60 17.09
N GLU A 793 -33.43 11.06 16.76
CA GLU A 793 -34.35 10.36 15.85
C GLU A 793 -34.70 11.26 14.66
N SER A 794 -34.25 10.88 13.47
CA SER A 794 -34.50 11.61 12.22
C SER A 794 -35.43 10.81 11.29
N ILE A 795 -36.25 11.52 10.51
CA ILE A 795 -37.31 10.94 9.65
C ILE A 795 -37.10 11.33 8.17
N ASP A 796 -36.64 12.55 7.91
CA ASP A 796 -36.51 13.15 6.57
C ASP A 796 -35.10 13.67 6.25
N SER A 797 -34.11 13.28 7.07
CA SER A 797 -32.69 13.61 6.87
C SER A 797 -31.77 12.63 7.61
N ASN A 798 -30.45 12.82 7.49
CA ASN A 798 -29.45 12.13 8.31
C ASN A 798 -29.58 12.54 9.79
N CYS A 799 -29.28 11.65 10.74
CA CYS A 799 -29.19 12.06 12.16
C CYS A 799 -27.99 12.98 12.39
N ILE A 800 -26.86 12.69 11.74
CA ILE A 800 -25.66 13.52 11.72
C ILE A 800 -25.19 13.72 10.27
N LYS A 801 -24.91 14.97 9.91
CA LYS A 801 -24.29 15.34 8.64
C LYS A 801 -23.04 16.18 8.88
N MET A 802 -21.89 15.66 8.47
CA MET A 802 -20.60 16.32 8.65
C MET A 802 -20.35 17.36 7.55
N ALA A 803 -20.09 18.60 7.94
CA ALA A 803 -19.84 19.73 7.04
C ALA A 803 -18.66 20.63 7.47
N THR A 804 -17.87 20.21 8.45
CA THR A 804 -16.74 20.94 9.06
C THR A 804 -15.45 20.11 9.01
N ASP A 805 -14.28 20.71 9.28
CA ASP A 805 -12.98 20.02 9.20
C ASP A 805 -12.78 18.92 10.26
N LYS A 806 -13.32 19.09 11.48
CA LYS A 806 -13.17 18.18 12.64
C LYS A 806 -14.40 18.24 13.54
N ALA A 807 -14.91 17.11 14.03
CA ALA A 807 -15.94 17.05 15.07
C ALA A 807 -15.88 15.76 15.89
N LEU A 808 -16.37 15.81 17.14
CA LEU A 808 -16.51 14.66 18.04
C LEU A 808 -17.97 14.44 18.43
N VAL A 809 -18.40 13.19 18.43
CA VAL A 809 -19.74 12.73 18.78
C VAL A 809 -19.59 11.56 19.75
N ARG A 810 -20.08 11.69 21.00
CA ARG A 810 -19.93 10.65 22.03
C ARG A 810 -21.20 10.32 22.82
N GLY A 811 -21.48 9.03 22.99
CA GLY A 811 -22.47 8.51 23.96
C GLY A 811 -23.93 8.63 23.51
N LEU A 812 -24.20 8.65 22.20
CA LEU A 812 -25.52 8.93 21.63
C LEU A 812 -26.09 7.70 20.91
N THR A 813 -27.41 7.53 20.95
CA THR A 813 -28.14 6.63 20.05
C THR A 813 -28.65 7.41 18.85
N LEU A 814 -28.31 6.98 17.64
CA LEU A 814 -28.63 7.67 16.38
C LEU A 814 -29.54 6.78 15.53
N ASN A 815 -30.82 7.14 15.40
CA ASN A 815 -31.83 6.35 14.71
C ASN A 815 -32.38 7.10 13.49
N ALA A 816 -31.93 6.73 12.29
CA ALA A 816 -32.47 7.23 11.04
C ALA A 816 -33.65 6.36 10.59
N THR A 817 -34.87 6.81 10.88
CA THR A 817 -36.12 6.13 10.49
C THR A 817 -36.53 6.37 9.03
N GLY A 818 -35.73 7.12 8.27
CA GLY A 818 -36.00 7.55 6.91
C GLY A 818 -35.03 7.02 5.85
N LYS A 819 -35.16 7.54 4.62
CA LYS A 819 -34.35 7.16 3.45
C LYS A 819 -32.97 7.83 3.42
N TYR A 820 -32.21 7.70 4.51
CA TYR A 820 -30.95 8.42 4.77
C TYR A 820 -29.99 7.60 5.62
N TYR A 821 -28.67 7.73 5.40
CA TYR A 821 -27.65 7.26 6.35
C TYR A 821 -27.88 7.91 7.73
N ALA A 822 -27.65 7.18 8.83
CA ALA A 822 -27.70 7.78 10.16
C ALA A 822 -26.56 8.79 10.35
N VAL A 823 -25.37 8.49 9.80
CA VAL A 823 -24.22 9.40 9.75
C VAL A 823 -23.73 9.54 8.30
N ASP A 824 -23.69 10.78 7.78
CA ASP A 824 -23.21 11.14 6.43
C ASP A 824 -21.93 11.99 6.54
N VAL A 825 -20.78 11.39 6.20
CA VAL A 825 -19.45 12.03 6.23
C VAL A 825 -18.99 12.31 4.80
N ARG A 826 -18.96 13.59 4.41
CA ARG A 826 -18.55 14.04 3.06
C ARG A 826 -17.21 14.77 3.03
N GLN A 827 -16.81 15.34 4.17
CA GLN A 827 -15.55 16.04 4.35
C GLN A 827 -15.21 16.13 5.84
N GLY A 828 -13.93 16.32 6.15
CA GLY A 828 -13.43 16.47 7.51
C GLY A 828 -13.33 15.14 8.26
N GLU A 829 -12.81 15.25 9.48
CA GLU A 829 -12.53 14.15 10.40
C GLU A 829 -13.63 14.07 11.46
N LEU A 830 -14.53 13.09 11.31
CA LEU A 830 -15.61 12.83 12.29
C LEU A 830 -15.22 11.69 13.22
N VAL A 831 -15.04 12.00 14.51
CA VAL A 831 -14.83 10.99 15.55
C VAL A 831 -16.19 10.62 16.15
N VAL A 832 -16.56 9.34 16.08
CA VAL A 832 -17.79 8.77 16.65
C VAL A 832 -17.41 7.73 17.70
N GLU A 833 -17.89 7.90 18.92
CA GLU A 833 -17.37 7.15 20.08
C GLU A 833 -18.48 6.75 21.07
N ASP A 834 -18.45 5.52 21.57
CA ASP A 834 -19.45 5.01 22.54
C ASP A 834 -20.92 5.21 22.05
N CYS A 835 -21.18 5.14 20.74
CA CYS A 835 -22.51 5.41 20.15
C CYS A 835 -23.20 4.13 19.68
N ASN A 836 -24.53 4.13 19.71
CA ASN A 836 -25.39 3.14 19.06
C ASN A 836 -26.01 3.78 17.80
N ILE A 837 -26.00 3.10 16.66
CA ILE A 837 -26.35 3.68 15.36
C ILE A 837 -27.20 2.69 14.56
N THR A 838 -28.36 3.13 14.06
CA THR A 838 -29.31 2.32 13.26
C THR A 838 -29.93 3.11 12.10
N SER A 839 -30.31 2.43 10.99
CA SER A 839 -30.80 3.06 9.76
C SER A 839 -31.85 2.21 9.02
N ALA A 840 -33.05 2.75 8.86
CA ALA A 840 -34.22 2.02 8.36
C ALA A 840 -34.33 1.89 6.83
N ASP A 841 -33.32 2.30 6.04
CA ASP A 841 -33.36 2.16 4.57
C ASP A 841 -32.01 2.25 3.84
N TYR A 842 -31.06 3.05 4.32
CA TYR A 842 -29.70 3.16 3.76
C TYR A 842 -28.68 2.47 4.65
N SER A 843 -27.41 2.38 4.19
CA SER A 843 -26.31 1.97 5.06
C SER A 843 -26.25 2.84 6.33
N VAL A 844 -25.87 2.26 7.46
CA VAL A 844 -25.98 2.95 8.76
C VAL A 844 -25.02 4.15 8.84
N VAL A 845 -23.77 3.96 8.42
CA VAL A 845 -22.76 5.01 8.29
C VAL A 845 -22.26 5.09 6.85
N GLY A 846 -22.26 6.29 6.26
CA GLY A 846 -21.72 6.57 4.93
C GLY A 846 -20.54 7.54 4.98
N ILE A 847 -19.39 7.16 4.42
CA ILE A 847 -18.15 7.94 4.39
C ILE A 847 -17.70 8.07 2.94
N CYS A 848 -18.02 9.20 2.30
CA CYS A 848 -18.00 9.35 0.84
C CYS A 848 -17.34 10.66 0.41
N GLY A 849 -16.06 10.62 0.03
CA GLY A 849 -15.34 11.77 -0.54
C GLY A 849 -13.85 11.82 -0.15
N PRO A 850 -12.97 12.43 -0.97
CA PRO A 850 -11.51 12.35 -0.79
C PRO A 850 -10.99 13.04 0.48
N ASN A 851 -11.79 13.97 1.02
CA ASN A 851 -11.52 14.67 2.27
C ASN A 851 -12.34 14.11 3.45
N ALA A 852 -13.11 13.03 3.27
CA ALA A 852 -13.86 12.38 4.33
C ALA A 852 -12.95 11.41 5.10
N ASP A 853 -12.83 11.63 6.40
CA ASP A 853 -12.12 10.75 7.33
C ASP A 853 -13.02 10.52 8.56
N SER A 854 -13.03 9.31 9.11
CA SER A 854 -13.83 9.04 10.31
C SER A 854 -13.16 8.01 11.21
N GLU A 855 -13.13 8.32 12.50
CA GLU A 855 -12.68 7.41 13.54
C GLU A 855 -13.89 6.93 14.34
N ILE A 856 -14.27 5.66 14.16
CA ILE A 856 -15.42 5.03 14.80
C ILE A 856 -14.87 4.08 15.87
N ARG A 857 -15.10 4.37 17.15
CA ARG A 857 -14.57 3.53 18.24
C ARG A 857 -15.57 3.18 19.32
N ARG A 858 -15.56 1.92 19.76
CA ARG A 858 -16.50 1.35 20.75
C ARG A 858 -17.98 1.59 20.41
N CYS A 859 -18.32 1.60 19.12
CA CYS A 859 -19.69 1.84 18.66
C CYS A 859 -20.43 0.53 18.35
N GLN A 860 -21.76 0.61 18.33
CA GLN A 860 -22.66 -0.44 17.86
C GLN A 860 -23.40 0.05 16.61
N ILE A 861 -23.36 -0.72 15.53
CA ILE A 861 -23.86 -0.34 14.20
C ILE A 861 -24.70 -1.50 13.65
N HIS A 862 -26.03 -1.39 13.75
CA HIS A 862 -26.93 -2.52 13.50
C HIS A 862 -28.30 -2.10 12.95
N ASP A 863 -29.14 -3.10 12.66
CA ASP A 863 -30.49 -2.95 12.07
C ASP A 863 -30.53 -2.15 10.75
N GLY A 864 -29.38 -2.00 10.07
CA GLY A 864 -29.29 -1.35 8.76
C GLY A 864 -29.90 -2.21 7.66
N ILE A 865 -30.69 -1.65 6.73
CA ILE A 865 -31.19 -2.43 5.58
C ILE A 865 -30.08 -2.79 4.58
N TRP A 866 -29.06 -1.93 4.43
CA TRP A 866 -27.89 -2.17 3.58
C TRP A 866 -26.66 -2.45 4.43
N ASN A 867 -25.55 -1.77 4.18
CA ASN A 867 -24.29 -2.06 4.84
C ASN A 867 -24.26 -1.41 6.23
N GLY A 868 -23.58 -2.00 7.21
CA GLY A 868 -23.30 -1.32 8.48
C GLY A 868 -22.47 -0.04 8.23
N ILE A 869 -21.32 -0.17 7.58
CA ILE A 869 -20.50 0.96 7.14
C ILE A 869 -20.32 0.89 5.61
N PHE A 870 -20.42 2.03 4.92
CA PHE A 870 -20.08 2.16 3.51
C PHE A 870 -19.06 3.27 3.28
N ILE A 871 -17.98 2.95 2.59
CA ILE A 871 -16.85 3.85 2.31
C ILE A 871 -16.69 3.97 0.79
N SER A 872 -16.73 5.18 0.25
CA SER A 872 -16.58 5.45 -1.18
C SER A 872 -15.81 6.73 -1.50
N ASP A 873 -15.47 6.91 -2.78
CA ASP A 873 -14.96 8.14 -3.36
C ASP A 873 -13.69 8.65 -2.65
N GLU A 874 -12.70 7.76 -2.50
CA GLU A 874 -11.45 7.96 -1.74
C GLU A 874 -11.59 8.21 -0.22
N GLY A 875 -12.81 8.10 0.33
CA GLY A 875 -13.08 8.26 1.77
C GLY A 875 -12.34 7.26 2.65
N LYS A 876 -12.13 7.63 3.92
CA LYS A 876 -11.33 6.84 4.88
C LYS A 876 -12.08 6.57 6.18
N ALA A 877 -11.95 5.35 6.70
CA ALA A 877 -12.46 4.99 8.02
C ALA A 877 -11.40 4.23 8.83
N THR A 878 -11.24 4.64 10.10
CA THR A 878 -10.59 3.83 11.13
C THR A 878 -11.66 3.37 12.11
N VAL A 879 -11.85 2.05 12.23
CA VAL A 879 -12.90 1.43 13.06
C VAL A 879 -12.22 0.56 14.11
N GLU A 880 -12.33 0.91 15.40
CA GLU A 880 -11.69 0.15 16.49
C GLU A 880 -12.68 -0.27 17.60
N ASP A 881 -12.48 -1.44 18.20
CA ASP A 881 -13.25 -1.97 19.35
C ASP A 881 -14.79 -1.96 19.17
N SER A 882 -15.29 -1.96 17.91
CA SER A 882 -16.70 -1.71 17.59
C SER A 882 -17.44 -2.97 17.11
N SER A 883 -18.76 -2.99 17.25
CA SER A 883 -19.64 -4.09 16.81
C SER A 883 -20.54 -3.66 15.66
N ILE A 884 -20.47 -4.37 14.52
CA ILE A 884 -21.23 -4.09 13.29
C ILE A 884 -22.00 -5.35 12.89
N PHE A 885 -23.29 -5.42 13.22
CA PHE A 885 -24.04 -6.68 13.23
C PHE A 885 -25.49 -6.55 12.82
N ASP A 886 -26.14 -7.66 12.45
CA ASP A 886 -27.54 -7.75 12.06
C ASP A 886 -27.96 -6.74 10.94
N ASN A 887 -27.02 -6.30 10.09
CA ASN A 887 -27.32 -5.46 8.92
C ASN A 887 -27.70 -6.33 7.71
N GLY A 888 -28.68 -5.89 6.91
CA GLY A 888 -29.30 -6.64 5.81
C GLY A 888 -28.43 -6.89 4.57
N SER A 889 -27.23 -6.30 4.50
CA SER A 889 -26.24 -6.55 3.45
C SER A 889 -24.84 -6.74 4.05
N LEU A 890 -23.84 -5.98 3.62
CA LEU A 890 -22.46 -6.12 4.10
C LEU A 890 -22.30 -5.63 5.55
N GLY A 891 -21.33 -6.18 6.30
CA GLY A 891 -20.86 -5.51 7.51
C GLY A 891 -20.20 -4.17 7.16
N ILE A 892 -19.16 -4.20 6.33
CA ILE A 892 -18.47 -3.02 5.79
C ILE A 892 -18.26 -3.17 4.27
N GLY A 893 -18.74 -2.21 3.48
CA GLY A 893 -18.42 -2.10 2.05
C GLY A 893 -17.40 -0.99 1.79
N VAL A 894 -16.29 -1.31 1.12
CA VAL A 894 -15.21 -0.37 0.78
C VAL A 894 -15.04 -0.33 -0.74
N GLY A 895 -15.28 0.82 -1.38
CA GLY A 895 -15.19 0.92 -2.85
C GLY A 895 -14.69 2.28 -3.34
N LEU A 896 -14.52 2.40 -4.66
CA LEU A 896 -14.14 3.64 -5.36
C LEU A 896 -12.93 4.36 -4.71
N GLY A 897 -11.83 3.62 -4.51
CA GLY A 897 -10.60 4.14 -3.90
C GLY A 897 -10.62 4.28 -2.37
N GLY A 898 -11.71 3.84 -1.72
CA GLY A 898 -11.93 3.94 -0.28
C GLY A 898 -10.90 3.16 0.56
N LYS A 899 -10.66 3.61 1.79
CA LYS A 899 -9.63 3.06 2.68
C LYS A 899 -10.19 2.73 4.07
N LEU A 900 -10.11 1.46 4.45
CA LEU A 900 -10.53 0.94 5.76
C LEU A 900 -9.32 0.52 6.59
N ILE A 901 -9.33 0.89 7.87
CA ILE A 901 -8.55 0.24 8.92
C ILE A 901 -9.55 -0.26 9.97
N ALA A 902 -9.66 -1.57 10.17
CA ALA A 902 -10.52 -2.19 11.18
C ALA A 902 -9.64 -2.93 12.22
N ARG A 903 -9.86 -2.69 13.52
CA ARG A 903 -9.12 -3.38 14.59
C ARG A 903 -10.00 -3.80 15.75
N ARG A 904 -9.83 -5.04 16.24
CA ARG A 904 -10.52 -5.52 17.45
C ARG A 904 -12.06 -5.41 17.37
N CYS A 905 -12.60 -5.40 16.15
CA CYS A 905 -14.01 -5.23 15.88
C CYS A 905 -14.71 -6.59 15.79
N ARG A 906 -16.01 -6.61 16.10
CA ARG A 906 -16.92 -7.71 15.78
C ARG A 906 -17.80 -7.30 14.61
N ILE A 907 -17.76 -8.04 13.53
CA ILE A 907 -18.51 -7.77 12.30
C ILE A 907 -19.22 -9.08 11.95
N ASN A 908 -20.38 -9.34 12.54
CA ASN A 908 -21.02 -10.67 12.49
C ASN A 908 -22.53 -10.61 12.22
N ASN A 909 -23.13 -11.74 11.81
CA ASN A 909 -24.56 -11.89 11.51
C ASN A 909 -25.13 -10.97 10.40
N ASN A 910 -24.28 -10.32 9.59
CA ASN A 910 -24.76 -9.49 8.48
C ASN A 910 -25.24 -10.35 7.30
N GLY A 911 -26.17 -9.82 6.50
CA GLY A 911 -26.92 -10.53 5.45
C GLY A 911 -26.13 -10.88 4.18
N SER A 912 -24.88 -10.41 4.08
CA SER A 912 -23.91 -10.74 3.03
C SER A 912 -22.55 -10.98 3.69
N GLU A 913 -21.44 -10.52 3.12
CA GLU A 913 -20.10 -10.68 3.69
C GLU A 913 -19.81 -9.70 4.83
N ALA A 914 -18.89 -10.06 5.74
CA ALA A 914 -18.44 -9.16 6.80
C ALA A 914 -17.76 -7.91 6.22
N ILE A 915 -16.82 -8.08 5.30
CA ILE A 915 -16.12 -6.97 4.62
C ILE A 915 -15.97 -7.24 3.13
N THR A 916 -16.52 -6.37 2.28
CA THR A 916 -16.29 -6.41 0.83
C THR A 916 -15.45 -5.24 0.36
N VAL A 917 -14.38 -5.52 -0.39
CA VAL A 917 -13.45 -4.53 -0.92
C VAL A 917 -13.48 -4.55 -2.45
N TYR A 918 -14.02 -3.50 -3.03
CA TYR A 918 -14.14 -3.28 -4.46
C TYR A 918 -12.91 -2.56 -5.05
N LYS A 919 -13.01 -2.21 -6.33
CA LYS A 919 -11.94 -1.63 -7.14
C LYS A 919 -11.12 -0.52 -6.47
N ASP A 920 -9.80 -0.62 -6.65
CA ASP A 920 -8.75 0.32 -6.25
C ASP A 920 -8.79 0.71 -4.74
N SER A 921 -9.52 -0.07 -3.94
CA SER A 921 -9.80 0.20 -2.53
C SER A 921 -8.96 -0.69 -1.62
N ILE A 922 -8.69 -0.22 -0.40
CA ILE A 922 -7.74 -0.87 0.52
C ILE A 922 -8.41 -1.11 1.88
N ALA A 923 -8.33 -2.33 2.40
CA ALA A 923 -8.65 -2.63 3.80
C ALA A 923 -7.44 -3.19 4.55
N THR A 924 -7.22 -2.75 5.77
CA THR A 924 -6.35 -3.41 6.76
C THR A 924 -7.21 -3.85 7.93
N VAL A 925 -7.21 -5.13 8.27
CA VAL A 925 -8.16 -5.72 9.22
C VAL A 925 -7.39 -6.61 10.21
N GLU A 926 -7.33 -6.20 11.47
CA GLU A 926 -6.44 -6.80 12.47
C GLU A 926 -7.18 -7.20 13.76
N ASN A 927 -7.13 -8.48 14.13
CA ASN A 927 -7.73 -9.03 15.35
C ASN A 927 -9.26 -8.87 15.46
N CYS A 928 -9.98 -8.96 14.33
CA CYS A 928 -11.44 -8.83 14.27
C CYS A 928 -12.16 -10.19 14.23
N ASP A 929 -13.38 -10.26 14.77
CA ASP A 929 -14.32 -11.38 14.70
C ASP A 929 -15.28 -11.14 13.53
N LEU A 930 -15.13 -11.88 12.44
CA LEU A 930 -15.85 -11.75 11.15
C LEU A 930 -16.81 -12.93 10.92
N THR A 931 -17.10 -13.70 11.96
CA THR A 931 -17.84 -14.97 11.86
C THR A 931 -19.35 -14.76 11.62
N GLY A 932 -20.05 -15.80 11.18
CA GLY A 932 -21.53 -15.85 11.20
C GLY A 932 -22.28 -14.95 10.20
N ASN A 933 -21.58 -14.17 9.36
CA ASN A 933 -22.18 -13.44 8.23
C ASN A 933 -22.58 -14.41 7.11
N SER A 934 -23.73 -14.21 6.46
CA SER A 934 -24.26 -15.22 5.52
C SER A 934 -23.54 -15.30 4.17
N GLY A 935 -22.68 -14.34 3.84
CA GLY A 935 -21.71 -14.41 2.74
C GLY A 935 -20.32 -14.91 3.15
N GLY A 936 -20.04 -15.05 4.45
CA GLY A 936 -18.70 -15.32 4.99
C GLY A 936 -17.91 -14.05 5.37
N ALA A 937 -16.63 -14.21 5.70
CA ALA A 937 -15.80 -13.11 6.21
C ALA A 937 -15.50 -12.02 5.16
N TRP A 938 -15.22 -12.37 3.91
CA TRP A 938 -14.81 -11.39 2.89
C TRP A 938 -15.26 -11.68 1.46
N GLN A 939 -15.35 -10.62 0.67
CA GLN A 939 -15.30 -10.67 -0.79
C GLN A 939 -14.34 -9.58 -1.31
N ILE A 940 -13.44 -9.94 -2.24
CA ILE A 940 -12.45 -9.02 -2.83
C ILE A 940 -12.69 -8.96 -4.34
N VAL A 941 -12.87 -7.75 -4.88
CA VAL A 941 -13.38 -7.51 -6.24
C VAL A 941 -12.53 -6.46 -6.96
N ASP A 942 -12.30 -6.65 -8.27
CA ASP A 942 -11.75 -5.66 -9.20
C ASP A 942 -10.43 -4.95 -8.77
N ASN A 943 -9.45 -5.70 -8.25
CA ASN A 943 -8.19 -5.18 -7.69
C ASN A 943 -8.31 -4.44 -6.34
N GLY A 944 -9.38 -4.69 -5.56
CA GLY A 944 -9.37 -4.40 -4.13
C GLY A 944 -8.22 -5.12 -3.40
N TYR A 945 -7.63 -4.49 -2.39
CA TYR A 945 -6.51 -5.05 -1.62
C TYR A 945 -6.85 -5.17 -0.14
N VAL A 946 -6.69 -6.38 0.43
CA VAL A 946 -6.92 -6.65 1.85
C VAL A 946 -5.61 -7.06 2.52
N ARG A 947 -5.37 -6.49 3.70
CA ARG A 947 -4.32 -6.90 4.64
C ARG A 947 -4.97 -7.42 5.92
N ALA A 948 -5.27 -8.72 5.96
CA ALA A 948 -5.75 -9.41 7.15
C ALA A 948 -4.59 -9.74 8.12
N LYS A 949 -4.90 -9.87 9.42
CA LYS A 949 -3.98 -10.43 10.44
C LYS A 949 -4.73 -10.86 11.70
N GLY A 950 -4.67 -12.16 12.03
CA GLY A 950 -5.15 -12.71 13.31
C GLY A 950 -6.64 -12.50 13.55
N ASN A 951 -7.44 -12.51 12.48
CA ASN A 951 -8.89 -12.39 12.54
C ASN A 951 -9.52 -13.78 12.76
N GLN A 952 -10.78 -13.81 13.15
CA GLN A 952 -11.60 -15.02 13.21
C GLN A 952 -12.65 -14.92 12.09
N GLU A 953 -12.83 -15.98 11.30
CA GLU A 953 -13.55 -15.95 10.01
C GLU A 953 -14.69 -16.97 9.94
#